data_AF-A0A936T3C3-F1
#
_entry.id   AF-A0A936T3C3-F1
#
_cell.length_a   1.000
_cell.length_b   1.000
_cell.length_c   1.000
_cell.angle_alpha   90.00
_cell.angle_beta   90.00
_cell.angle_gamma   90.00
#
_symmetry.space_group_name_H-M   'P 1'
#
loop_
_entity.id
_entity.type
_entity.pdbx_description
1 polymer ?
#
loop_
_entity_poly.entity_id
_entity_poly.type
_entity_poly.pdbx_seq_one_letter_code
_entity_poly.pdbx_strand_id
1 'polypeptide(L)'
;MARNASVDFAWTGVCCNSACNGTCQACSTTKKGSGANGECGDVANGTDPDAECGAQPASTCGNTGICSSGACQQHPSGSICVAAYCSPDGLTQFNADTCNGGGACIDAGSKPCAPYICSSNTCLAACSSQSHCNVAAYCDGATSTCVYKKVQGSACAAGVECQSGHCVDGVCCDADCAGTCKVCNASGTCVNVAAGTQDNTCQAQGQACDGSGICKKSIGQSCTVSTECLSNFCVDGFCCNTNCAAACQACSDAKKGTPGQMKDGICENVVAGTDPNNDCAPEAVTTCGNNGFCDGMGQCQKYDNTKVCAPPVCIDGDTLKGPNLCDGVGFCAMGETECAPYACKNNACKMTCASNSDCVTDAYCDMQVCLPKKPDGQVCASGGQCQSGQCVDGVCCASAACADCQACNLAGNGTCTPVAAGQKDGMCSGADKACDGAGNCKKINGQSCAAPADCVTNNCVDGVCCNVACQTTCQSCNVVGNVGVCSNVVSGQDDGTCTGSDVACDGQGECKKELGQTCSAAAECLVGKCVDGVCCNEDCTETCKACNLQGTLGLCSFVPENGKDEGNCNTPTLSCNGSGDCVKSLGEACTTGAECASNHCTDGVCCNIECGIDCQSCNVPGSVGTCSDVPENQQDGACIDGKACNGAGKCMVELGKKCGVGTQCLSGFCFDQVCCDAECGGDCQACSVTAGATADGTCSPLTGTTCDDGNLCTQTDVCQAGTCSGSEPVVCEAPGTCQNEGVCNPTTGICEYSDQGPECTDGKNPTGGGCACSAAGDSSSRHRNIAWFIGALALAAVRRRRSSGCQSPRAA
;
A
#
# COMPACT_ATOMS: atom_id res chain seq x y z
N MET A 1 -32.47 40.37 131.94
CA MET A 1 -32.73 39.09 132.63
C MET A 1 -31.78 38.03 132.06
N ALA A 2 -31.23 37.13 132.90
CA ALA A 2 -30.61 35.83 132.55
C ALA A 2 -29.30 35.73 131.68
N ARG A 3 -28.34 34.91 132.17
CA ARG A 3 -27.26 34.11 131.52
C ARG A 3 -26.21 34.75 130.55
N ASN A 4 -24.89 34.62 130.83
CA ASN A 4 -23.89 33.93 129.94
C ASN A 4 -22.40 33.83 130.43
N ALA A 5 -21.65 32.87 129.85
CA ALA A 5 -20.21 32.78 129.44
C ALA A 5 -18.96 32.82 130.40
N SER A 6 -18.08 31.80 130.21
CA SER A 6 -16.57 31.70 130.16
C SER A 6 -15.64 32.33 131.25
N VAL A 7 -14.33 32.03 131.41
CA VAL A 7 -13.25 31.29 130.68
C VAL A 7 -12.20 30.69 131.68
N ASP A 8 -11.25 29.83 131.26
CA ASP A 8 -9.77 29.94 131.54
C ASP A 8 -8.90 28.71 131.14
N PHE A 9 -7.68 28.94 130.61
CA PHE A 9 -6.56 27.99 130.38
C PHE A 9 -5.22 28.76 130.28
N ALA A 10 -4.06 28.15 130.56
CA ALA A 10 -2.75 28.83 130.60
C ALA A 10 -1.56 27.98 130.09
N TRP A 11 -0.54 28.62 129.48
CA TRP A 11 0.73 28.01 129.04
C TRP A 11 1.94 28.94 129.27
N THR A 12 3.12 28.36 129.51
CA THR A 12 4.46 29.02 129.56
C THR A 12 4.56 30.40 130.27
N GLY A 13 3.74 30.65 131.30
CA GLY A 13 3.77 31.90 132.07
C GLY A 13 3.15 33.13 131.40
N VAL A 14 2.59 32.98 130.19
CA VAL A 14 1.86 34.03 129.47
C VAL A 14 0.60 33.41 128.87
N CYS A 15 -0.56 33.65 129.49
CA CYS A 15 -1.82 33.15 128.96
C CYS A 15 -2.10 33.79 127.59
N CYS A 16 -2.34 32.97 126.57
CA CYS A 16 -2.61 33.44 125.22
C CYS A 16 -4.12 33.51 124.94
N ASN A 17 -4.54 34.50 124.16
CA ASN A 17 -5.94 34.67 123.72
C ASN A 17 -6.47 33.49 122.87
N SER A 18 -5.57 32.75 122.20
CA SER A 18 -5.84 31.48 121.52
C SER A 18 -4.58 30.60 121.49
N ALA A 19 -4.74 29.28 121.37
CA ALA A 19 -3.60 28.36 121.32
C ALA A 19 -2.78 28.54 120.02
N CYS A 20 -1.47 28.74 120.15
CA CYS A 20 -0.53 28.77 119.02
C CYS A 20 -0.18 27.34 118.59
N ASN A 21 -0.90 26.84 117.59
CA ASN A 21 -0.75 25.49 117.07
C ASN A 21 -0.34 25.46 115.58
N GLY A 22 -0.12 26.62 114.95
CA GLY A 22 0.48 26.69 113.61
C GLY A 22 1.99 26.54 113.70
N THR A 23 2.58 25.84 112.74
CA THR A 23 4.04 25.76 112.57
C THR A 23 4.61 27.17 112.40
N CYS A 24 5.76 27.46 113.03
CA CYS A 24 6.36 28.79 113.05
C CYS A 24 5.45 29.85 113.72
N GLN A 25 4.81 29.51 114.85
CA GLN A 25 3.99 30.47 115.63
C GLN A 25 4.29 30.40 117.14
N ALA A 26 4.28 31.57 117.80
CA ALA A 26 4.57 31.68 119.23
C ALA A 26 3.68 32.71 119.94
N CYS A 27 3.45 32.52 121.24
CA CYS A 27 2.69 33.48 122.05
C CYS A 27 3.56 34.64 122.58
N SER A 28 4.87 34.43 122.73
CA SER A 28 5.79 35.42 123.32
C SER A 28 6.46 36.31 122.27
N THR A 29 6.59 37.59 122.60
CA THR A 29 7.23 38.61 121.73
C THR A 29 8.68 38.28 121.43
N THR A 30 9.39 37.64 122.36
CA THR A 30 10.79 37.18 122.17
C THR A 30 10.94 36.19 121.01
N LYS A 31 9.92 35.36 120.75
CA LYS A 31 9.94 34.33 119.69
C LYS A 31 9.31 34.82 118.38
N LYS A 32 8.24 35.63 118.48
CA LYS A 32 7.65 36.36 117.33
C LYS A 32 8.53 37.48 116.78
N GLY A 33 9.50 37.94 117.56
CA GLY A 33 10.21 39.21 117.34
C GLY A 33 9.35 40.48 117.48
N SER A 34 8.03 40.36 117.64
CA SER A 34 7.08 41.48 117.60
C SER A 34 5.73 41.19 118.27
N GLY A 35 4.83 42.18 118.29
CA GLY A 35 3.48 42.09 118.86
C GLY A 35 3.41 42.29 120.37
N ALA A 36 2.31 41.89 120.99
CA ALA A 36 2.15 41.83 122.45
C ALA A 36 2.38 40.40 123.00
N ASN A 37 2.71 40.28 124.28
CA ASN A 37 2.72 38.99 125.00
C ASN A 37 1.26 38.62 125.33
N GLY A 38 0.84 37.40 124.97
CA GLY A 38 -0.53 36.92 125.21
C GLY A 38 -1.44 36.95 123.99
N GLU A 39 -0.90 37.28 122.81
CA GLU A 39 -1.57 37.11 121.53
C GLU A 39 -0.78 36.16 120.65
N CYS A 40 -1.44 35.31 119.87
CA CYS A 40 -0.73 34.42 118.94
C CYS A 40 -0.26 35.15 117.68
N GLY A 41 0.87 34.72 117.11
CA GLY A 41 1.40 35.22 115.84
C GLY A 41 2.68 34.51 115.41
N ASP A 42 3.16 34.83 114.21
CA ASP A 42 4.25 34.09 113.56
C ASP A 42 5.63 34.37 114.16
N VAL A 43 6.52 33.37 114.07
CA VAL A 43 7.95 33.42 114.39
C VAL A 43 8.70 34.32 113.39
N ALA A 44 9.72 35.03 113.88
CA ALA A 44 10.50 35.98 113.07
C ALA A 44 11.26 35.29 111.92
N ASN A 45 11.04 35.77 110.69
CA ASN A 45 11.65 35.24 109.47
C ASN A 45 13.18 35.11 109.55
N GLY A 46 13.71 34.01 109.02
CA GLY A 46 15.14 33.69 109.04
C GLY A 46 15.63 33.04 110.34
N THR A 47 14.75 32.80 111.31
CA THR A 47 15.04 32.06 112.56
C THR A 47 14.08 30.89 112.74
N ASP A 48 14.42 29.97 113.64
CA ASP A 48 13.53 28.91 114.10
C ASP A 48 13.82 28.63 115.60
N PRO A 49 13.26 29.44 116.52
CA PRO A 49 13.57 29.37 117.94
C PRO A 49 13.04 28.12 118.67
N ASP A 50 12.14 27.36 118.03
CA ASP A 50 11.50 26.16 118.60
C ASP A 50 11.80 24.87 117.80
N ALA A 51 12.65 24.96 116.77
CA ALA A 51 13.09 23.86 115.92
C ALA A 51 11.94 23.15 115.17
N GLU A 52 10.96 23.92 114.70
CA GLU A 52 9.78 23.43 113.99
C GLU A 52 10.07 23.05 112.52
N CYS A 53 11.18 23.56 111.94
CA CYS A 53 11.58 23.38 110.56
C CYS A 53 12.85 22.54 110.43
N GLY A 54 12.71 21.22 110.26
CA GLY A 54 13.84 20.35 109.93
C GLY A 54 14.44 20.65 108.54
N ALA A 55 15.75 20.94 108.49
CA ALA A 55 16.48 21.18 107.24
C ALA A 55 16.58 19.91 106.36
N GLN A 56 16.57 20.09 105.03
CA GLN A 56 16.60 19.05 104.01
C GLN A 56 17.62 19.37 102.90
N PRO A 57 18.20 18.37 102.21
CA PRO A 57 19.13 18.60 101.09
C PRO A 57 18.41 19.11 99.83
N ALA A 58 19.14 19.84 98.97
CA ALA A 58 18.59 20.40 97.73
C ALA A 58 18.02 19.34 96.77
N SER A 59 18.50 18.08 96.84
CA SER A 59 17.98 16.96 96.06
C SER A 59 16.53 16.57 96.36
N THR A 60 15.99 16.94 97.53
CA THR A 60 14.56 16.77 97.84
C THR A 60 13.76 18.06 97.66
N CYS A 61 14.40 19.17 97.26
CA CYS A 61 13.84 20.52 97.18
C CYS A 61 13.19 21.07 98.47
N GLY A 62 13.32 20.35 99.59
CA GLY A 62 12.53 20.53 100.80
C GLY A 62 12.87 21.78 101.64
N ASN A 63 12.48 21.74 102.92
CA ASN A 63 12.74 22.82 103.86
C ASN A 63 14.24 23.16 103.99
N THR A 64 14.62 24.43 103.95
CA THR A 64 16.00 24.89 104.22
C THR A 64 16.33 24.93 105.71
N GLY A 65 15.33 24.75 106.59
CA GLY A 65 15.50 24.63 108.03
C GLY A 65 15.33 25.92 108.84
N ILE A 66 14.53 26.86 108.34
CA ILE A 66 14.23 28.15 108.98
C ILE A 66 12.77 28.57 108.70
N CYS A 67 12.16 29.30 109.64
CA CYS A 67 10.84 29.88 109.45
C CYS A 67 10.89 31.14 108.56
N SER A 68 9.84 31.36 107.78
CA SER A 68 9.59 32.59 107.04
C SER A 68 8.08 32.78 106.87
N SER A 69 7.51 33.79 107.53
CA SER A 69 6.09 34.19 107.41
C SER A 69 5.09 33.05 107.70
N GLY A 70 5.19 32.45 108.89
CA GLY A 70 4.24 31.42 109.35
C GLY A 70 4.40 30.04 108.69
N ALA A 71 5.51 29.79 108.01
CA ALA A 71 5.82 28.49 107.40
C ALA A 71 7.34 28.26 107.30
N CYS A 72 7.76 27.02 107.02
CA CYS A 72 9.15 26.70 106.73
C CYS A 72 9.54 27.13 105.31
N GLN A 73 10.70 27.78 105.15
CA GLN A 73 11.25 28.12 103.84
C GLN A 73 11.71 26.86 103.08
N GLN A 74 11.43 26.78 101.78
CA GLN A 74 11.84 25.70 100.86
C GLN A 74 13.08 26.09 100.04
N HIS A 75 13.75 25.12 99.40
CA HIS A 75 14.87 25.42 98.48
C HIS A 75 14.40 26.29 97.29
N PRO A 76 15.16 27.34 96.90
CA PRO A 76 14.74 28.30 95.89
C PRO A 76 14.67 27.68 94.49
N SER A 77 13.86 28.27 93.61
CA SER A 77 13.69 27.75 92.26
C SER A 77 14.98 27.84 91.44
N GLY A 78 15.23 26.82 90.61
CA GLY A 78 16.47 26.67 89.84
C GLY A 78 17.59 25.91 90.58
N SER A 79 17.40 25.57 91.86
CA SER A 79 18.33 24.68 92.59
C SER A 79 18.35 23.29 91.94
N ILE A 80 19.52 22.76 91.56
CA ILE A 80 19.62 21.43 90.93
C ILE A 80 19.30 20.35 91.96
N CYS A 81 18.33 19.50 91.65
CA CYS A 81 17.92 18.36 92.47
C CYS A 81 18.38 17.01 91.88
N VAL A 82 18.49 16.89 90.56
CA VAL A 82 19.17 15.78 89.86
C VAL A 82 20.13 16.35 88.83
N ALA A 83 21.37 15.86 88.80
CA ALA A 83 22.35 16.29 87.80
C ALA A 83 22.15 15.55 86.46
N ALA A 84 22.36 16.26 85.34
CA ALA A 84 22.32 15.69 84.00
C ALA A 84 23.24 14.46 83.87
N TYR A 85 22.80 13.43 83.15
CA TYR A 85 23.53 12.17 82.97
C TYR A 85 23.22 11.48 81.64
N CYS A 86 24.10 10.59 81.19
CA CYS A 86 23.85 9.72 80.03
C CYS A 86 23.17 8.41 80.43
N SER A 87 22.29 7.89 79.58
CA SER A 87 21.76 6.53 79.70
C SER A 87 22.88 5.47 79.65
N PRO A 88 22.71 4.28 80.27
CA PRO A 88 23.75 3.25 80.32
C PRO A 88 24.17 2.68 78.95
N ASP A 89 23.35 2.82 77.92
CA ASP A 89 23.66 2.47 76.52
C ASP A 89 24.44 3.57 75.78
N GLY A 90 24.60 4.75 76.38
CA GLY A 90 25.24 5.91 75.77
C GLY A 90 24.42 6.56 74.64
N LEU A 91 23.11 6.32 74.53
CA LEU A 91 22.29 6.83 73.41
C LEU A 91 21.37 8.01 73.75
N THR A 92 21.14 8.31 75.02
CA THR A 92 20.22 9.35 75.50
C THR A 92 20.88 10.21 76.57
N GLN A 93 20.73 11.53 76.45
CA GLN A 93 21.05 12.50 77.50
C GLN A 93 19.79 12.77 78.34
N PHE A 94 19.90 12.70 79.66
CA PHE A 94 18.93 13.27 80.59
C PHE A 94 19.45 14.65 81.05
N ASN A 95 18.57 15.65 81.08
CA ASN A 95 18.92 17.00 81.51
C ASN A 95 19.05 17.08 83.04
N ALA A 96 19.39 18.26 83.57
CA ALA A 96 19.50 18.49 85.01
C ALA A 96 18.17 19.02 85.56
N ASP A 97 17.56 18.26 86.47
CA ASP A 97 16.28 18.59 87.08
C ASP A 97 16.46 19.66 88.16
N THR A 98 15.48 20.57 88.27
CA THR A 98 15.57 21.72 89.18
C THR A 98 14.33 21.93 90.03
N CYS A 99 14.53 22.50 91.22
CA CYS A 99 13.45 22.82 92.14
C CYS A 99 12.55 23.94 91.59
N ASN A 100 11.24 23.84 91.86
CA ASN A 100 10.26 24.88 91.51
C ASN A 100 10.12 26.01 92.55
N GLY A 101 10.87 25.98 93.65
CA GLY A 101 10.74 26.93 94.77
C GLY A 101 9.63 26.61 95.77
N GLY A 102 8.82 25.59 95.50
CA GLY A 102 7.68 25.14 96.32
C GLY A 102 7.78 23.69 96.75
N GLY A 103 9.00 23.17 96.93
CA GLY A 103 9.26 21.82 97.44
C GLY A 103 9.26 20.68 96.41
N ALA A 104 9.09 20.95 95.12
CA ALA A 104 9.11 19.91 94.09
C ALA A 104 10.31 20.03 93.12
N CYS A 105 10.94 18.88 92.85
CA CYS A 105 11.93 18.71 91.79
C CYS A 105 11.20 18.49 90.45
N ILE A 106 11.58 19.22 89.40
CA ILE A 106 10.93 19.18 88.08
C ILE A 106 11.88 18.57 87.05
N ASP A 107 11.42 17.50 86.41
CA ASP A 107 12.05 16.80 85.29
C ASP A 107 12.31 17.77 84.12
N ALA A 108 13.59 17.92 83.75
CA ALA A 108 14.03 18.75 82.63
C ALA A 108 14.03 18.01 81.29
N GLY A 109 13.58 16.75 81.27
CA GLY A 109 13.39 15.91 80.09
C GLY A 109 14.68 15.26 79.59
N SER A 110 14.54 14.48 78.52
CA SER A 110 15.63 13.76 77.87
C SER A 110 15.72 14.06 76.37
N LYS A 111 16.91 13.82 75.81
CA LYS A 111 17.28 14.08 74.42
C LYS A 111 17.98 12.85 73.84
N PRO A 112 17.46 12.22 72.76
CA PRO A 112 18.20 11.17 72.06
C PRO A 112 19.40 11.78 71.33
N CYS A 113 20.54 11.09 71.36
CA CYS A 113 21.80 11.57 70.79
C CYS A 113 22.09 11.04 69.38
N ALA A 114 21.36 10.02 68.93
CA ALA A 114 21.56 9.39 67.63
C ALA A 114 21.56 10.43 66.47
N PRO A 115 22.48 10.35 65.49
CA PRO A 115 23.45 9.26 65.25
C PRO A 115 24.70 9.24 66.14
N TYR A 116 24.89 10.23 67.00
CA TYR A 116 26.01 10.32 67.94
C TYR A 116 25.76 9.53 69.23
N ILE A 117 26.78 9.42 70.08
CA ILE A 117 26.63 8.98 71.48
C ILE A 117 26.48 10.15 72.45
N CYS A 118 25.92 9.86 73.62
CA CYS A 118 26.03 10.67 74.82
C CYS A 118 27.40 10.42 75.47
N SER A 119 28.15 11.47 75.79
CA SER A 119 29.42 11.41 76.53
C SER A 119 29.57 12.66 77.40
N SER A 120 30.23 12.53 78.55
CA SER A 120 30.32 13.61 79.55
C SER A 120 28.95 14.26 79.86
N ASN A 121 27.92 13.42 80.01
CA ASN A 121 26.53 13.78 80.31
C ASN A 121 25.84 14.69 79.26
N THR A 122 26.38 14.74 78.03
CA THR A 122 25.82 15.53 76.91
C THR A 122 25.84 14.73 75.61
N CYS A 123 24.84 14.89 74.74
CA CYS A 123 24.94 14.38 73.37
C CYS A 123 26.09 15.04 72.60
N LEU A 124 27.01 14.25 72.04
CA LEU A 124 28.00 14.78 71.10
C LEU A 124 27.31 15.34 69.85
N ALA A 125 27.88 16.38 69.26
CA ALA A 125 27.39 17.03 68.03
C ALA A 125 28.37 16.92 66.85
N ALA A 126 29.57 16.37 67.09
CA ALA A 126 30.62 16.13 66.11
C ALA A 126 31.39 14.86 66.50
N CYS A 127 32.03 14.23 65.52
CA CYS A 127 32.87 13.06 65.70
C CYS A 127 34.30 13.32 65.18
N SER A 128 35.28 12.70 65.82
CA SER A 128 36.68 12.67 65.36
C SER A 128 37.19 11.24 65.21
N SER A 129 36.36 10.26 65.53
CA SER A 129 36.63 8.82 65.47
C SER A 129 35.31 8.05 65.50
N GLN A 130 35.35 6.77 65.12
CA GLN A 130 34.19 5.89 65.14
C GLN A 130 33.53 5.76 66.53
N SER A 131 34.28 5.93 67.61
CA SER A 131 33.79 5.80 68.99
C SER A 131 32.90 6.95 69.46
N HIS A 132 32.70 8.00 68.65
CA HIS A 132 31.75 9.10 68.93
C HIS A 132 30.37 8.87 68.28
N CYS A 133 30.24 7.82 67.47
CA CYS A 133 29.02 7.45 66.77
C CYS A 133 28.42 6.17 67.35
N ASN A 134 27.09 6.04 67.30
CA ASN A 134 26.45 4.78 67.68
C ASN A 134 26.73 3.68 66.63
N VAL A 135 26.46 2.41 66.97
CA VAL A 135 26.81 1.25 66.13
C VAL A 135 26.21 1.28 64.71
N ALA A 136 25.07 1.94 64.55
CA ALA A 136 24.36 2.10 63.28
C ALA A 136 24.88 3.27 62.41
N ALA A 137 25.83 4.05 62.92
CA ALA A 137 26.47 5.16 62.22
C ALA A 137 27.99 4.94 62.08
N TYR A 138 28.61 5.72 61.19
CA TYR A 138 30.06 5.84 61.08
C TYR A 138 30.47 7.31 61.21
N CYS A 139 31.71 7.56 61.62
CA CYS A 139 32.24 8.92 61.63
C CYS A 139 32.75 9.29 60.24
N ASP A 140 32.09 10.24 59.57
CA ASP A 140 32.57 10.79 58.32
C ASP A 140 33.71 11.78 58.62
N GLY A 141 34.93 11.43 58.22
CA GLY A 141 36.13 12.22 58.45
C GLY A 141 36.21 13.51 57.62
N ALA A 142 35.41 13.64 56.55
CA ALA A 142 35.38 14.85 55.73
C ALA A 142 34.47 15.94 56.33
N THR A 143 33.38 15.55 57.00
CA THR A 143 32.41 16.47 57.62
C THR A 143 32.51 16.53 59.14
N SER A 144 33.22 15.60 59.79
CA SER A 144 33.23 15.40 61.24
C SER A 144 31.83 15.11 61.84
N THR A 145 30.94 14.48 61.06
CA THR A 145 29.57 14.12 61.49
C THR A 145 29.38 12.62 61.56
N CYS A 146 28.56 12.14 62.50
CA CYS A 146 28.11 10.75 62.48
C CYS A 146 27.03 10.57 61.41
N VAL A 147 27.27 9.72 60.42
CA VAL A 147 26.38 9.43 59.29
C VAL A 147 25.90 7.98 59.41
N TYR A 148 24.62 7.71 59.17
CA TYR A 148 24.09 6.35 59.23
C TYR A 148 24.77 5.42 58.20
N LYS A 149 25.08 4.19 58.63
CA LYS A 149 25.71 3.19 57.76
C LYS A 149 24.78 2.78 56.63
N LYS A 150 25.36 2.71 55.45
CA LYS A 150 24.73 2.40 54.17
C LYS A 150 24.36 0.91 54.08
N VAL A 151 23.23 0.63 53.43
CA VAL A 151 22.74 -0.74 53.18
C VAL A 151 23.55 -1.41 52.06
N GLN A 152 23.43 -2.73 51.94
CA GLN A 152 23.99 -3.50 50.82
C GLN A 152 23.58 -2.89 49.46
N GLY A 153 24.50 -2.91 48.49
CA GLY A 153 24.31 -2.31 47.16
C GLY A 153 24.55 -0.79 47.09
N SER A 154 24.71 -0.12 48.24
CA SER A 154 25.04 1.32 48.27
C SER A 154 26.50 1.58 47.90
N ALA A 155 26.78 2.68 47.21
CA ALA A 155 28.15 3.10 46.90
C ALA A 155 28.91 3.58 48.16
N CYS A 156 30.18 3.18 48.29
CA CYS A 156 31.07 3.44 49.43
C CYS A 156 32.52 3.68 48.99
N ALA A 157 33.33 4.30 49.84
CA ALA A 157 34.78 4.41 49.67
C ALA A 157 35.56 3.55 50.70
N ALA A 158 34.99 3.29 51.88
CA ALA A 158 35.57 2.48 52.93
C ALA A 158 34.53 1.57 53.62
N GLY A 159 34.97 0.39 54.08
CA GLY A 159 34.10 -0.62 54.70
C GLY A 159 33.32 -0.14 55.93
N VAL A 160 33.85 0.84 56.67
CA VAL A 160 33.18 1.45 57.84
C VAL A 160 31.85 2.11 57.51
N GLU A 161 31.66 2.55 56.27
CA GLU A 161 30.42 3.15 55.78
C GLU A 161 29.27 2.14 55.68
N CYS A 162 29.59 0.85 55.56
CA CYS A 162 28.65 -0.21 55.24
C CYS A 162 28.15 -0.93 56.50
N GLN A 163 26.87 -1.31 56.51
CA GLN A 163 26.28 -2.08 57.62
C GLN A 163 26.97 -3.44 57.83
N SER A 164 27.51 -4.03 56.77
CA SER A 164 28.30 -5.27 56.77
C SER A 164 29.77 -5.09 57.21
N GLY A 165 30.30 -3.86 57.21
CA GLY A 165 31.73 -3.60 57.34
C GLY A 165 32.55 -3.83 56.05
N HIS A 166 31.94 -4.31 54.97
CA HIS A 166 32.63 -4.63 53.71
C HIS A 166 32.28 -3.63 52.61
N CYS A 167 33.28 -2.91 52.10
CA CYS A 167 33.19 -2.11 50.88
C CYS A 167 34.12 -2.75 49.85
N VAL A 168 33.55 -3.26 48.77
CA VAL A 168 34.25 -4.04 47.73
C VAL A 168 33.78 -3.48 46.38
N ASP A 169 34.70 -3.21 45.46
CA ASP A 169 34.42 -2.58 44.15
C ASP A 169 33.66 -1.25 44.23
N GLY A 170 33.79 -0.55 45.36
CA GLY A 170 33.05 0.69 45.66
C GLY A 170 31.59 0.47 46.08
N VAL A 171 31.17 -0.78 46.37
CA VAL A 171 29.82 -1.16 46.77
C VAL A 171 29.82 -1.83 48.16
N CYS A 172 28.83 -1.50 48.98
CA CYS A 172 28.62 -2.17 50.27
C CYS A 172 28.19 -3.62 50.04
N CYS A 173 29.06 -4.56 50.38
CA CYS A 173 28.91 -5.97 50.07
C CYS A 173 28.51 -6.81 51.29
N ASP A 174 27.95 -7.99 51.07
CA ASP A 174 27.60 -8.96 52.10
C ASP A 174 28.82 -9.67 52.72
N ALA A 175 29.91 -9.81 51.95
CA ALA A 175 31.17 -10.41 52.36
C ALA A 175 32.40 -9.60 51.89
N ASP A 176 33.60 -10.03 52.28
CA ASP A 176 34.89 -9.40 51.90
C ASP A 176 35.33 -9.68 50.45
N CYS A 177 34.63 -10.56 49.73
CA CYS A 177 35.00 -11.10 48.43
C CYS A 177 36.42 -11.67 48.30
N ALA A 178 37.01 -12.22 49.37
CA ALA A 178 38.33 -12.82 49.30
C ALA A 178 38.44 -13.94 48.23
N GLY A 179 39.21 -13.69 47.17
CA GLY A 179 39.46 -14.62 46.07
C GLY A 179 39.91 -13.92 44.78
N THR A 180 40.26 -14.70 43.77
CA THR A 180 40.36 -14.20 42.38
C THR A 180 39.00 -14.29 41.71
N CYS A 181 38.75 -13.46 40.67
CA CYS A 181 37.53 -13.50 39.88
C CYS A 181 36.24 -13.42 40.72
N LYS A 182 36.24 -12.55 41.74
CA LYS A 182 35.06 -12.22 42.55
C LYS A 182 34.85 -10.72 42.50
N VAL A 183 33.58 -10.32 42.42
CA VAL A 183 33.16 -8.92 42.35
C VAL A 183 31.94 -8.73 43.24
N CYS A 184 31.81 -7.57 43.88
CA CYS A 184 30.55 -7.18 44.48
C CYS A 184 29.60 -6.64 43.41
N ASN A 185 28.45 -7.29 43.23
CA ASN A 185 27.45 -6.79 42.30
C ASN A 185 26.71 -5.56 42.86
N ALA A 186 25.97 -4.84 42.01
CA ALA A 186 25.22 -3.64 42.40
C ALA A 186 24.10 -3.88 43.44
N SER A 187 23.75 -5.14 43.74
CA SER A 187 22.84 -5.50 44.84
C SER A 187 23.56 -5.67 46.18
N GLY A 188 24.89 -5.57 46.22
CA GLY A 188 25.70 -5.81 47.41
C GLY A 188 25.95 -7.27 47.71
N THR A 189 25.88 -8.16 46.71
CA THR A 189 26.18 -9.59 46.87
C THR A 189 27.50 -9.92 46.20
N CYS A 190 28.38 -10.63 46.92
CA CYS A 190 29.61 -11.15 46.36
C CYS A 190 29.34 -12.30 45.39
N VAL A 191 29.80 -12.17 44.14
CA VAL A 191 29.57 -13.17 43.08
C VAL A 191 30.84 -13.44 42.28
N ASN A 192 30.91 -14.62 41.64
CA ASN A 192 31.96 -14.90 40.67
C ASN A 192 31.81 -13.97 39.45
N VAL A 193 32.94 -13.44 38.98
CA VAL A 193 33.03 -12.71 37.71
C VAL A 193 32.72 -13.64 36.55
N ALA A 194 31.89 -13.18 35.61
CA ALA A 194 31.40 -13.97 34.48
C ALA A 194 32.54 -14.47 33.57
N ALA A 195 32.37 -15.68 33.02
CA ALA A 195 33.38 -16.32 32.18
C ALA A 195 33.76 -15.45 30.95
N GLY A 196 35.06 -15.35 30.66
CA GLY A 196 35.64 -14.52 29.60
C GLY A 196 35.85 -13.05 29.98
N THR A 197 35.36 -12.59 31.13
CA THR A 197 35.60 -11.22 31.60
C THR A 197 37.04 -11.07 32.11
N GLN A 198 37.71 -9.96 31.78
CA GLN A 198 38.97 -9.58 32.40
C GLN A 198 38.70 -8.95 33.77
N ASP A 199 39.42 -9.41 34.78
CA ASP A 199 39.30 -8.94 36.17
C ASP A 199 40.66 -8.52 36.73
N ASN A 200 40.67 -7.52 37.62
CA ASN A 200 41.92 -6.93 38.12
C ASN A 200 42.70 -7.87 39.06
N THR A 201 42.06 -8.93 39.60
CA THR A 201 42.74 -9.94 40.43
C THR A 201 43.54 -10.96 39.60
N CYS A 202 43.31 -11.03 38.28
CA CYS A 202 44.07 -11.88 37.36
C CYS A 202 45.40 -11.22 36.99
N GLN A 203 46.41 -11.44 37.83
CA GLN A 203 47.66 -10.65 37.80
C GLN A 203 48.57 -10.84 36.58
N ALA A 204 48.33 -11.83 35.70
CA ALA A 204 49.06 -11.94 34.44
C ALA A 204 48.26 -11.36 33.26
N GLN A 205 48.91 -10.52 32.46
CA GLN A 205 48.34 -9.96 31.23
C GLN A 205 47.83 -11.09 30.31
N GLY A 206 46.60 -10.95 29.82
CA GLY A 206 45.96 -11.96 28.99
C GLY A 206 45.24 -13.09 29.75
N GLN A 207 45.13 -13.03 31.08
CA GLN A 207 44.17 -13.88 31.81
C GLN A 207 42.75 -13.30 31.81
N ALA A 208 41.76 -14.19 32.00
CA ALA A 208 40.34 -13.88 32.15
C ALA A 208 39.67 -14.92 33.07
N CYS A 209 38.51 -14.59 33.63
CA CYS A 209 37.79 -15.46 34.54
C CYS A 209 37.08 -16.62 33.83
N ASP A 210 36.93 -17.77 34.51
CA ASP A 210 36.23 -18.94 33.99
C ASP A 210 34.78 -19.10 34.50
N GLY A 211 34.25 -18.09 35.22
CA GLY A 211 32.93 -18.14 35.87
C GLY A 211 32.89 -18.96 37.17
N SER A 212 33.92 -19.77 37.45
CA SER A 212 34.04 -20.59 38.67
C SER A 212 34.92 -19.92 39.74
N GLY A 213 35.46 -18.73 39.45
CA GLY A 213 36.37 -18.01 40.34
C GLY A 213 37.86 -18.26 40.06
N ILE A 214 38.22 -18.80 38.88
CA ILE A 214 39.60 -19.11 38.50
C ILE A 214 40.03 -18.25 37.31
N CYS A 215 41.19 -17.61 37.40
CA CYS A 215 41.85 -16.93 36.29
C CYS A 215 42.50 -17.94 35.34
N LYS A 216 41.95 -18.09 34.13
CA LYS A 216 42.52 -18.90 33.04
C LYS A 216 43.14 -18.01 31.96
N LYS A 217 44.03 -18.58 31.16
CA LYS A 217 44.67 -17.92 30.02
C LYS A 217 43.66 -17.73 28.88
N SER A 218 43.62 -16.53 28.31
CA SER A 218 42.76 -16.19 27.16
C SER A 218 43.30 -16.80 25.87
N ILE A 219 42.48 -16.75 24.82
CA ILE A 219 42.83 -17.19 23.47
C ILE A 219 44.11 -16.48 22.98
N GLY A 220 45.06 -17.26 22.46
CA GLY A 220 46.35 -16.78 21.94
C GLY A 220 47.44 -16.58 22.99
N GLN A 221 47.20 -16.92 24.25
CA GLN A 221 48.26 -16.97 25.27
C GLN A 221 49.01 -18.30 25.24
N SER A 222 50.32 -18.28 25.48
CA SER A 222 51.14 -19.50 25.52
C SER A 222 50.80 -20.41 26.71
N CYS A 223 50.69 -21.72 26.49
CA CYS A 223 50.31 -22.73 27.49
C CYS A 223 51.19 -24.00 27.42
N THR A 224 51.18 -24.80 28.49
CA THR A 224 51.82 -26.13 28.51
C THR A 224 50.82 -27.28 28.59
N VAL A 225 49.67 -27.06 29.23
CA VAL A 225 48.55 -28.00 29.30
C VAL A 225 47.21 -27.32 29.08
N SER A 226 46.26 -28.06 28.50
CA SER A 226 44.91 -27.58 28.18
C SER A 226 44.17 -26.89 29.32
N THR A 227 44.34 -27.35 30.57
CA THR A 227 43.63 -26.82 31.74
C THR A 227 44.03 -25.38 32.12
N GLU A 228 45.14 -24.87 31.60
CA GLU A 228 45.53 -23.46 31.76
C GLU A 228 44.61 -22.51 30.96
N CYS A 229 43.99 -23.00 29.89
CA CYS A 229 43.29 -22.20 28.88
C CYS A 229 41.79 -22.10 29.20
N LEU A 230 41.20 -20.91 28.97
CA LEU A 230 39.77 -20.68 29.18
C LEU A 230 38.89 -21.62 28.34
N SER A 231 39.34 -21.95 27.13
CA SER A 231 38.72 -22.93 26.22
C SER A 231 38.91 -24.39 26.63
N ASN A 232 39.87 -24.66 27.53
CA ASN A 232 40.42 -25.98 27.83
C ASN A 232 41.10 -26.67 26.61
N PHE A 233 41.63 -25.90 25.66
CA PHE A 233 42.42 -26.41 24.53
C PHE A 233 43.79 -25.72 24.47
N CYS A 234 44.87 -26.49 24.66
CA CYS A 234 46.24 -26.08 24.40
C CYS A 234 46.77 -26.86 23.19
N VAL A 235 46.95 -26.19 22.05
CA VAL A 235 47.49 -26.78 20.82
C VAL A 235 48.62 -25.88 20.31
N ASP A 236 49.68 -26.47 19.77
CA ASP A 236 50.90 -25.77 19.33
C ASP A 236 51.59 -24.89 20.39
N GLY A 237 51.28 -25.12 21.67
CA GLY A 237 51.77 -24.31 22.79
C GLY A 237 50.97 -23.03 23.05
N PHE A 238 49.79 -22.85 22.45
CA PHE A 238 48.91 -21.70 22.65
C PHE A 238 47.48 -22.11 23.04
N CYS A 239 46.76 -21.21 23.71
CA CYS A 239 45.36 -21.41 24.08
C CYS A 239 44.43 -21.18 22.90
N CYS A 240 43.79 -22.25 22.44
CA CYS A 240 43.08 -22.31 21.16
C CYS A 240 41.56 -22.17 21.31
N ASN A 241 40.88 -21.58 20.35
CA ASN A 241 39.41 -21.43 20.36
C ASN A 241 38.68 -22.78 20.26
N THR A 242 39.28 -23.77 19.58
CA THR A 242 38.84 -25.17 19.53
C THR A 242 40.06 -26.10 19.72
N ASN A 243 39.89 -27.41 19.57
CA ASN A 243 40.96 -28.40 19.70
C ASN A 243 41.76 -28.66 18.41
N CYS A 244 41.52 -27.90 17.33
CA CYS A 244 42.17 -28.03 16.01
C CYS A 244 42.20 -29.49 15.48
N ALA A 245 41.13 -30.26 15.68
CA ALA A 245 41.15 -31.71 15.48
C ALA A 245 40.91 -32.21 14.05
N ALA A 246 40.81 -31.33 13.05
CA ALA A 246 40.85 -31.75 11.65
C ALA A 246 42.31 -31.77 11.15
N ALA A 247 42.62 -32.66 10.21
CA ALA A 247 43.93 -32.67 9.56
C ALA A 247 44.23 -31.32 8.90
N CYS A 248 45.51 -30.92 8.89
CA CYS A 248 45.94 -29.64 8.35
C CYS A 248 45.31 -28.43 9.08
N GLN A 249 45.15 -28.52 10.40
CA GLN A 249 44.81 -27.38 11.24
C GLN A 249 45.92 -27.08 12.26
N ALA A 250 46.19 -25.78 12.43
CA ALA A 250 47.17 -25.28 13.39
C ALA A 250 46.60 -24.13 14.20
N CYS A 251 47.12 -23.97 15.41
CA CYS A 251 46.74 -22.92 16.36
C CYS A 251 47.76 -21.79 16.44
N SER A 252 49.05 -22.09 16.23
CA SER A 252 50.11 -21.07 16.20
C SER A 252 50.31 -20.49 14.80
N ASP A 253 50.55 -19.18 14.72
CA ASP A 253 50.87 -18.44 13.50
C ASP A 253 51.99 -19.12 12.70
N ALA A 254 53.07 -19.51 13.38
CA ALA A 254 54.23 -20.15 12.79
C ALA A 254 54.00 -21.56 12.18
N LYS A 255 52.83 -22.18 12.42
CA LYS A 255 52.43 -23.46 11.82
C LYS A 255 51.29 -23.35 10.81
N LYS A 256 50.50 -22.30 10.86
CA LYS A 256 49.43 -22.06 9.86
C LYS A 256 49.99 -21.60 8.52
N GLY A 257 51.04 -20.79 8.52
CA GLY A 257 51.54 -20.19 7.29
C GLY A 257 52.82 -19.38 7.47
N THR A 258 52.93 -18.27 6.74
CA THR A 258 54.06 -17.35 6.86
C THR A 258 54.02 -16.62 8.21
N PRO A 259 55.04 -16.77 9.07
CA PRO A 259 55.02 -16.15 10.40
C PRO A 259 54.88 -14.63 10.36
N GLY A 260 54.08 -14.10 11.29
CA GLY A 260 53.78 -12.67 11.44
C GLY A 260 52.55 -12.19 10.66
N GLN A 261 51.74 -13.08 10.08
CA GLN A 261 50.51 -12.71 9.36
C GLN A 261 49.22 -13.23 10.00
N MET A 262 49.29 -14.34 10.74
CA MET A 262 48.14 -14.99 11.36
C MET A 262 48.21 -14.78 12.88
N LYS A 263 47.15 -15.16 13.61
CA LYS A 263 47.07 -14.92 15.07
C LYS A 263 47.09 -16.21 15.85
N ASP A 264 47.97 -16.32 16.84
CA ASP A 264 47.98 -17.45 17.77
C ASP A 264 46.62 -17.60 18.48
N GLY A 265 46.19 -18.85 18.70
CA GLY A 265 44.98 -19.19 19.45
C GLY A 265 43.72 -19.38 18.61
N ILE A 266 43.73 -19.12 17.32
CA ILE A 266 42.60 -19.46 16.43
C ILE A 266 42.98 -20.76 15.71
N CYS A 267 42.15 -21.81 15.72
CA CYS A 267 42.37 -22.97 14.86
C CYS A 267 42.03 -22.59 13.42
N GLU A 268 43.03 -22.60 12.55
CA GLU A 268 42.91 -22.25 11.12
C GLU A 268 43.67 -23.28 10.28
N ASN A 269 43.37 -23.33 8.98
CA ASN A 269 43.98 -24.30 8.07
C ASN A 269 45.46 -23.97 7.79
N VAL A 270 46.27 -25.02 7.68
CA VAL A 270 47.69 -24.96 7.29
C VAL A 270 47.81 -24.63 5.79
N VAL A 271 48.73 -23.71 5.45
CA VAL A 271 48.96 -23.22 4.09
C VAL A 271 49.36 -24.34 3.12
N ALA A 272 48.82 -24.24 1.89
CA ALA A 272 49.02 -25.22 0.84
C ALA A 272 50.50 -25.50 0.55
N GLY A 273 50.86 -26.77 0.38
CA GLY A 273 52.23 -27.20 0.11
C GLY A 273 53.15 -27.28 1.34
N THR A 274 52.60 -27.24 2.55
CA THR A 274 53.34 -27.46 3.81
C THR A 274 52.63 -28.48 4.69
N ASP A 275 53.35 -29.11 5.63
CA ASP A 275 52.76 -29.90 6.71
C ASP A 275 53.62 -29.79 7.99
N PRO A 276 53.41 -28.76 8.83
CA PRO A 276 54.18 -28.56 10.07
C PRO A 276 53.75 -29.44 11.26
N ASN A 277 52.70 -30.26 11.09
CA ASN A 277 52.20 -31.18 12.12
C ASN A 277 52.48 -32.66 11.81
N ASN A 278 52.83 -32.98 10.55
CA ASN A 278 52.87 -34.32 10.00
C ASN A 278 51.46 -34.97 9.97
N ASP A 279 50.44 -34.18 9.61
CA ASP A 279 49.05 -34.62 9.48
C ASP A 279 48.83 -35.48 8.22
N CYS A 280 49.68 -35.33 7.19
CA CYS A 280 49.49 -35.90 5.85
C CYS A 280 50.59 -36.90 5.46
N ALA A 281 50.30 -38.18 5.62
CA ALA A 281 51.14 -39.24 5.07
C ALA A 281 51.09 -39.27 3.52
N PRO A 282 52.23 -39.29 2.80
CA PRO A 282 52.25 -39.42 1.35
C PRO A 282 51.92 -40.85 0.89
N GLU A 283 51.14 -40.96 -0.18
CA GLU A 283 50.78 -42.20 -0.85
C GLU A 283 51.66 -42.48 -2.08
N ALA A 284 51.51 -43.65 -2.69
CA ALA A 284 52.16 -43.98 -3.95
C ALA A 284 51.53 -43.20 -5.11
N VAL A 285 52.35 -42.60 -5.99
CA VAL A 285 51.89 -41.79 -7.15
C VAL A 285 50.89 -42.53 -8.04
N THR A 286 50.95 -43.86 -8.09
CA THR A 286 50.02 -44.73 -8.83
C THR A 286 48.58 -44.71 -8.31
N THR A 287 48.33 -44.29 -7.06
CA THR A 287 46.95 -44.12 -6.53
C THR A 287 46.41 -42.71 -6.77
N CYS A 288 47.25 -41.74 -7.16
CA CYS A 288 46.92 -40.31 -7.19
C CYS A 288 46.36 -39.77 -5.86
N GLY A 289 46.64 -40.43 -4.75
CA GLY A 289 46.26 -40.02 -3.41
C GLY A 289 47.11 -38.87 -2.85
N ASN A 290 47.27 -38.84 -1.53
CA ASN A 290 47.93 -37.73 -0.84
C ASN A 290 49.41 -37.59 -1.24
N ASN A 291 49.88 -36.35 -1.42
CA ASN A 291 51.25 -36.04 -1.83
C ASN A 291 52.22 -35.79 -0.65
N GLY A 292 51.72 -35.78 0.59
CA GLY A 292 52.49 -35.50 1.81
C GLY A 292 52.41 -34.05 2.32
N PHE A 293 51.51 -33.22 1.80
CA PHE A 293 51.34 -31.82 2.19
C PHE A 293 49.86 -31.46 2.41
N CYS A 294 49.60 -30.33 3.06
CA CYS A 294 48.28 -29.73 3.20
C CYS A 294 47.85 -28.96 1.94
N ASP A 295 46.53 -28.80 1.76
CA ASP A 295 45.93 -28.15 0.57
C ASP A 295 45.51 -26.69 0.77
N GLY A 296 45.65 -26.13 1.98
CA GLY A 296 45.15 -24.80 2.36
C GLY A 296 43.67 -24.73 2.74
N MET A 297 42.90 -25.79 2.49
CA MET A 297 41.46 -25.90 2.78
C MET A 297 41.15 -26.83 3.96
N GLY A 298 42.19 -27.40 4.59
CA GLY A 298 42.07 -28.27 5.76
C GLY A 298 41.94 -29.74 5.39
N GLN A 299 42.54 -30.15 4.27
CA GLN A 299 42.70 -31.54 3.84
C GLN A 299 44.14 -31.79 3.37
N CYS A 300 44.49 -33.06 3.15
CA CYS A 300 45.74 -33.40 2.49
C CYS A 300 45.65 -33.14 0.99
N GLN A 301 46.66 -32.46 0.45
CA GLN A 301 46.81 -32.21 -0.97
C GLN A 301 47.08 -33.53 -1.71
N LYS A 302 46.45 -33.71 -2.87
CA LYS A 302 46.67 -34.88 -3.73
C LYS A 302 47.71 -34.60 -4.81
N TYR A 303 48.19 -35.66 -5.47
CA TYR A 303 49.10 -35.51 -6.61
C TYR A 303 48.45 -34.72 -7.76
N ASP A 304 49.16 -33.69 -8.22
CA ASP A 304 48.72 -32.77 -9.27
C ASP A 304 48.76 -33.37 -10.69
N ASN A 305 48.17 -32.64 -11.64
CA ASN A 305 48.05 -33.06 -13.04
C ASN A 305 49.33 -32.99 -13.87
N THR A 306 50.51 -32.80 -13.27
CA THR A 306 51.80 -33.07 -13.92
C THR A 306 52.38 -34.43 -13.53
N LYS A 307 51.75 -35.18 -12.61
CA LYS A 307 52.30 -36.43 -12.08
C LYS A 307 51.84 -37.63 -12.89
N VAL A 308 52.80 -38.30 -13.54
CA VAL A 308 52.54 -39.49 -14.35
C VAL A 308 52.27 -40.69 -13.44
N CYS A 309 51.05 -41.21 -13.49
CA CYS A 309 50.62 -42.36 -12.69
C CYS A 309 50.61 -43.68 -13.48
N ALA A 310 50.68 -43.64 -14.82
CA ALA A 310 50.91 -44.82 -15.68
C ALA A 310 51.57 -44.47 -17.03
N PRO A 311 52.41 -45.36 -17.61
CA PRO A 311 53.06 -45.17 -18.92
C PRO A 311 52.12 -45.48 -20.12
N PRO A 312 52.46 -45.02 -21.34
CA PRO A 312 51.66 -45.26 -22.54
C PRO A 312 51.75 -46.70 -23.08
N VAL A 313 50.64 -47.20 -23.65
CA VAL A 313 50.52 -48.50 -24.33
C VAL A 313 49.68 -48.42 -25.60
N CYS A 314 50.05 -49.16 -26.65
CA CYS A 314 49.16 -49.37 -27.80
C CYS A 314 48.07 -50.41 -27.45
N ILE A 315 46.85 -50.20 -27.93
CA ILE A 315 45.72 -51.13 -27.82
C ILE A 315 45.13 -51.33 -29.22
N ASP A 316 44.74 -52.57 -29.53
CA ASP A 316 44.12 -53.07 -30.77
C ASP A 316 44.87 -52.78 -32.09
N GLY A 317 46.02 -52.11 -32.04
CA GLY A 317 46.88 -51.78 -33.17
C GLY A 317 46.74 -50.35 -33.68
N ASP A 318 45.64 -49.66 -33.36
CA ASP A 318 45.29 -48.34 -33.92
C ASP A 318 45.12 -47.22 -32.87
N THR A 319 45.09 -47.55 -31.56
CA THR A 319 44.89 -46.58 -30.47
C THR A 319 46.05 -46.57 -29.47
N LEU A 320 46.50 -45.37 -29.07
CA LEU A 320 47.47 -45.15 -28.00
C LEU A 320 46.75 -44.69 -26.72
N LYS A 321 46.96 -45.40 -25.61
CA LYS A 321 46.35 -45.11 -24.31
C LYS A 321 47.43 -44.67 -23.31
N GLY A 322 47.29 -43.47 -22.73
CA GLY A 322 48.27 -42.86 -21.82
C GLY A 322 49.39 -42.07 -22.53
N PRO A 323 50.38 -41.50 -21.80
CA PRO A 323 50.59 -41.63 -20.35
C PRO A 323 49.45 -41.01 -19.53
N ASN A 324 49.21 -41.57 -18.35
CA ASN A 324 48.18 -41.08 -17.45
C ASN A 324 48.75 -40.03 -16.52
N LEU A 325 47.95 -39.01 -16.26
CA LEU A 325 48.23 -37.98 -15.28
C LEU A 325 47.20 -38.10 -14.15
N CYS A 326 47.58 -37.74 -12.93
CA CYS A 326 46.60 -37.58 -11.87
C CYS A 326 45.63 -36.44 -12.23
N ASP A 327 44.35 -36.58 -11.86
CA ASP A 327 43.34 -35.55 -12.12
C ASP A 327 43.31 -34.42 -11.08
N GLY A 328 44.13 -34.52 -10.03
CA GLY A 328 44.16 -33.61 -8.89
C GLY A 328 43.07 -33.85 -7.84
N VAL A 329 42.08 -34.73 -8.10
CA VAL A 329 41.00 -35.06 -7.15
C VAL A 329 41.05 -36.50 -6.65
N GLY A 330 41.86 -37.37 -7.25
CA GLY A 330 42.25 -38.67 -6.70
C GLY A 330 42.22 -39.85 -7.68
N PHE A 331 42.14 -39.61 -8.99
CA PHE A 331 42.12 -40.68 -9.99
C PHE A 331 43.24 -40.52 -11.03
N CYS A 332 43.71 -41.66 -11.52
CA CYS A 332 44.70 -41.76 -12.59
C CYS A 332 43.99 -41.72 -13.96
N ALA A 333 43.62 -40.52 -14.40
CA ALA A 333 42.80 -40.32 -15.60
C ALA A 333 43.63 -40.44 -16.89
N MET A 334 43.00 -40.95 -17.96
CA MET A 334 43.62 -41.15 -19.28
C MET A 334 42.86 -40.35 -20.34
N GLY A 335 43.59 -39.68 -21.23
CA GLY A 335 43.10 -39.41 -22.57
C GLY A 335 43.41 -40.61 -23.48
N GLU A 336 42.57 -40.85 -24.47
CA GLU A 336 42.83 -41.82 -25.54
C GLU A 336 43.23 -41.07 -26.80
N THR A 337 44.31 -41.52 -27.47
CA THR A 337 44.80 -40.92 -28.71
C THR A 337 44.62 -41.92 -29.84
N GLU A 338 43.64 -41.68 -30.70
CA GLU A 338 43.48 -42.39 -31.96
C GLU A 338 44.68 -42.08 -32.86
N CYS A 339 45.36 -43.10 -33.39
CA CYS A 339 46.53 -42.90 -34.25
C CYS A 339 46.16 -42.70 -35.74
N ALA A 340 44.89 -42.87 -36.09
CA ALA A 340 44.39 -42.79 -37.47
C ALA A 340 44.84 -41.49 -38.17
N PRO A 341 45.28 -41.57 -39.45
CA PRO A 341 45.23 -42.73 -40.35
C PRO A 341 46.40 -43.71 -40.22
N TYR A 342 47.28 -43.56 -39.22
CA TYR A 342 48.48 -44.37 -39.03
C TYR A 342 48.31 -45.43 -37.91
N ALA A 343 49.00 -46.56 -38.01
CA ALA A 343 48.95 -47.60 -36.98
C ALA A 343 49.74 -47.23 -35.71
N CYS A 344 49.26 -47.65 -34.54
CA CYS A 344 49.99 -47.62 -33.27
C CYS A 344 51.00 -48.78 -33.21
N LYS A 345 52.30 -48.47 -33.16
CA LYS A 345 53.37 -49.48 -33.07
C LYS A 345 54.47 -49.02 -32.11
N ASN A 346 54.93 -49.92 -31.25
CA ASN A 346 55.96 -49.67 -30.22
C ASN A 346 55.55 -48.59 -29.19
N ASN A 347 54.30 -48.62 -28.72
CA ASN A 347 53.72 -47.67 -27.76
C ASN A 347 53.80 -46.19 -28.20
N ALA A 348 53.67 -45.95 -29.51
CA ALA A 348 53.52 -44.64 -30.11
C ALA A 348 52.68 -44.74 -31.40
N CYS A 349 51.98 -43.67 -31.75
CA CYS A 349 51.40 -43.52 -33.08
C CYS A 349 52.51 -43.36 -34.13
N LYS A 350 52.36 -43.99 -35.28
CA LYS A 350 53.19 -43.69 -36.46
C LYS A 350 52.78 -42.33 -37.05
N MET A 351 53.73 -41.68 -37.73
CA MET A 351 53.54 -40.38 -38.39
C MET A 351 53.87 -40.43 -39.90
N THR A 352 54.32 -41.58 -40.39
CA THR A 352 54.71 -41.88 -41.77
C THR A 352 54.53 -43.38 -42.03
N CYS A 353 54.29 -43.76 -43.29
CA CYS A 353 54.15 -45.15 -43.70
C CYS A 353 55.22 -45.57 -44.71
N ALA A 354 55.72 -46.81 -44.61
CA ALA A 354 56.53 -47.43 -45.68
C ALA A 354 55.68 -48.37 -46.55
N SER A 355 54.51 -48.78 -46.05
CA SER A 355 53.60 -49.74 -46.66
C SER A 355 52.17 -49.52 -46.15
N ASN A 356 51.17 -50.12 -46.81
CA ASN A 356 49.80 -50.17 -46.30
C ASN A 356 49.70 -50.82 -44.90
N SER A 357 50.70 -51.59 -44.45
CA SER A 357 50.70 -52.20 -43.12
C SER A 357 51.08 -51.23 -41.99
N ASP A 358 51.48 -49.99 -42.31
CA ASP A 358 51.75 -48.91 -41.35
C ASP A 358 50.57 -47.93 -41.21
N CYS A 359 49.51 -48.17 -41.97
CA CYS A 359 48.24 -47.45 -41.90
C CYS A 359 47.20 -48.26 -41.13
N VAL A 360 46.18 -47.59 -40.61
CA VAL A 360 44.97 -48.26 -40.10
C VAL A 360 44.25 -49.01 -41.22
N THR A 361 43.39 -49.97 -40.88
CA THR A 361 42.76 -50.90 -41.87
C THR A 361 42.06 -50.18 -43.04
N ASP A 362 41.48 -49.00 -42.82
CA ASP A 362 40.73 -48.24 -43.83
C ASP A 362 41.56 -47.22 -44.61
N ALA A 363 42.89 -47.21 -44.43
CA ALA A 363 43.82 -46.38 -45.19
C ALA A 363 44.77 -47.19 -46.09
N TYR A 364 45.42 -46.50 -47.03
CA TYR A 364 46.50 -47.00 -47.87
C TYR A 364 47.68 -46.03 -47.83
N CYS A 365 48.89 -46.53 -48.08
CA CYS A 365 50.09 -45.70 -48.07
C CYS A 365 50.34 -45.11 -49.46
N ASP A 366 50.38 -43.78 -49.57
CA ASP A 366 50.81 -43.05 -50.76
C ASP A 366 51.90 -42.05 -50.38
N MET A 367 53.06 -42.13 -51.03
CA MET A 367 54.19 -41.20 -50.85
C MET A 367 54.50 -40.84 -49.37
N GLN A 368 54.61 -41.85 -48.50
CA GLN A 368 54.83 -41.79 -47.04
C GLN A 368 53.64 -41.33 -46.17
N VAL A 369 52.49 -40.99 -46.76
CA VAL A 369 51.27 -40.58 -46.06
C VAL A 369 50.21 -41.69 -46.09
N CYS A 370 49.57 -41.96 -44.96
CA CYS A 370 48.38 -42.81 -44.94
C CYS A 370 47.15 -42.01 -45.36
N LEU A 371 46.60 -42.33 -46.54
CA LEU A 371 45.38 -41.73 -47.07
C LEU A 371 44.19 -42.69 -46.91
N PRO A 372 42.97 -42.20 -46.60
CA PRO A 372 41.79 -43.05 -46.58
C PRO A 372 41.58 -43.79 -47.91
N LYS A 373 41.18 -45.07 -47.85
CA LYS A 373 40.79 -45.83 -49.04
C LYS A 373 39.60 -45.18 -49.72
N LYS A 374 39.72 -45.05 -51.04
CA LYS A 374 38.75 -44.41 -51.91
C LYS A 374 37.46 -45.25 -51.99
N PRO A 375 36.27 -44.65 -51.79
CA PRO A 375 35.01 -45.34 -52.04
C PRO A 375 34.83 -45.65 -53.53
N ASP A 376 33.92 -46.58 -53.81
CA ASP A 376 33.57 -46.96 -55.17
C ASP A 376 33.09 -45.76 -56.00
N GLY A 377 33.62 -45.66 -57.23
CA GLY A 377 33.41 -44.57 -58.18
C GLY A 377 34.54 -43.54 -58.27
N GLN A 378 35.46 -43.50 -57.30
CA GLN A 378 36.63 -42.61 -57.39
C GLN A 378 37.74 -43.15 -58.29
N VAL A 379 38.49 -42.25 -58.92
CA VAL A 379 39.61 -42.59 -59.83
C VAL A 379 40.73 -43.33 -59.10
N CYS A 380 41.14 -44.48 -59.62
CA CYS A 380 42.13 -45.38 -59.03
C CYS A 380 43.28 -45.71 -60.00
N ALA A 381 44.47 -45.96 -59.43
CA ALA A 381 45.62 -46.49 -60.17
C ALA A 381 45.88 -47.97 -59.87
N SER A 382 45.37 -48.49 -58.74
CA SER A 382 45.45 -49.89 -58.35
C SER A 382 44.35 -50.23 -57.35
N GLY A 383 43.95 -51.51 -57.29
CA GLY A 383 42.88 -51.97 -56.40
C GLY A 383 43.12 -51.70 -54.91
N GLY A 384 44.39 -51.65 -54.48
CA GLY A 384 44.76 -51.33 -53.09
C GLY A 384 44.45 -49.90 -52.64
N GLN A 385 44.04 -49.01 -53.56
CA GLN A 385 43.52 -47.68 -53.25
C GLN A 385 42.02 -47.68 -52.95
N CYS A 386 41.30 -48.75 -53.29
CA CYS A 386 39.84 -48.82 -53.27
C CYS A 386 39.30 -49.60 -52.07
N GLN A 387 38.14 -49.20 -51.54
CA GLN A 387 37.44 -49.93 -50.48
C GLN A 387 36.99 -51.34 -50.94
N SER A 388 36.54 -51.47 -52.18
CA SER A 388 36.21 -52.74 -52.85
C SER A 388 37.42 -53.60 -53.24
N GLY A 389 38.64 -53.04 -53.23
CA GLY A 389 39.84 -53.71 -53.71
C GLY A 389 39.97 -53.82 -55.24
N GLN A 390 39.02 -53.28 -56.02
CA GLN A 390 38.95 -53.43 -57.48
C GLN A 390 39.03 -52.08 -58.20
N CYS A 391 39.57 -52.07 -59.43
CA CYS A 391 39.74 -50.86 -60.24
C CYS A 391 39.41 -51.16 -61.71
N VAL A 392 38.30 -50.62 -62.22
CA VAL A 392 37.71 -50.92 -63.55
C VAL A 392 37.26 -49.61 -64.20
N ASP A 393 37.42 -49.46 -65.52
CA ASP A 393 37.17 -48.22 -66.27
C ASP A 393 37.91 -46.98 -65.72
N GLY A 394 38.98 -47.19 -64.95
CA GLY A 394 39.76 -46.18 -64.24
C GLY A 394 39.20 -45.76 -62.87
N VAL A 395 38.10 -46.36 -62.40
CA VAL A 395 37.44 -46.04 -61.13
C VAL A 395 37.33 -47.27 -60.21
N CYS A 396 37.29 -47.04 -58.90
CA CYS A 396 36.99 -48.09 -57.93
C CYS A 396 35.61 -48.67 -58.25
N CYS A 397 35.49 -49.98 -58.40
CA CYS A 397 34.27 -50.59 -58.96
C CYS A 397 33.85 -51.83 -58.16
N ALA A 398 32.59 -51.90 -57.75
CA ALA A 398 32.01 -53.01 -57.00
C ALA A 398 31.91 -54.34 -57.79
N SER A 399 32.41 -54.37 -59.03
CA SER A 399 32.41 -55.54 -59.92
C SER A 399 33.55 -55.45 -60.94
N ALA A 400 33.94 -56.59 -61.52
CA ALA A 400 35.14 -56.70 -62.36
C ALA A 400 34.93 -56.36 -63.86
N ALA A 401 33.69 -56.24 -64.34
CA ALA A 401 33.33 -55.92 -65.73
C ALA A 401 31.85 -55.51 -65.87
N CYS A 402 31.46 -54.87 -66.99
CA CYS A 402 30.10 -54.41 -67.32
C CYS A 402 29.59 -54.97 -68.68
N ALA A 403 28.36 -54.62 -69.10
CA ALA A 403 27.69 -55.11 -70.32
C ALA A 403 27.27 -54.00 -71.31
N ASP A 404 26.76 -54.36 -72.49
CA ASP A 404 26.34 -53.45 -73.58
C ASP A 404 25.44 -52.28 -73.14
N CYS A 405 25.68 -51.06 -73.65
CA CYS A 405 25.10 -49.80 -73.13
C CYS A 405 25.25 -49.67 -71.59
N GLN A 406 26.35 -50.13 -70.98
CA GLN A 406 26.71 -49.88 -69.57
C GLN A 406 28.22 -49.65 -69.38
N ALA A 407 28.61 -48.88 -68.35
CA ALA A 407 30.00 -48.83 -67.86
C ALA A 407 30.04 -48.46 -66.37
N CYS A 408 31.20 -48.63 -65.72
CA CYS A 408 31.38 -48.36 -64.29
C CYS A 408 31.73 -46.88 -63.97
N ASN A 409 32.28 -46.15 -64.95
CA ASN A 409 32.71 -44.76 -64.79
C ASN A 409 31.60 -43.70 -65.05
N LEU A 410 30.44 -44.09 -65.59
CA LEU A 410 29.39 -43.15 -66.03
C LEU A 410 28.63 -42.48 -64.89
N ALA A 411 28.45 -43.17 -63.76
CA ALA A 411 27.64 -42.69 -62.63
C ALA A 411 28.46 -42.20 -61.43
N GLY A 412 29.79 -42.34 -61.44
CA GLY A 412 30.65 -41.97 -60.30
C GLY A 412 30.38 -42.75 -59.00
N ASN A 413 29.60 -43.83 -59.07
CA ASN A 413 29.20 -44.71 -57.94
C ASN A 413 29.87 -46.10 -57.98
N GLY A 414 30.85 -46.30 -58.87
CA GLY A 414 31.59 -47.56 -59.00
C GLY A 414 30.70 -48.77 -59.27
N THR A 415 29.62 -48.58 -60.02
CA THR A 415 28.64 -49.61 -60.35
C THR A 415 28.31 -49.54 -61.84
N CYS A 416 28.24 -50.71 -62.50
CA CYS A 416 27.86 -50.81 -63.90
C CYS A 416 26.45 -50.24 -64.10
N THR A 417 26.35 -49.13 -64.82
CA THR A 417 25.13 -48.33 -64.95
C THR A 417 24.78 -48.08 -66.41
N PRO A 418 23.49 -48.07 -66.80
CA PRO A 418 23.08 -47.85 -68.19
C PRO A 418 23.52 -46.50 -68.76
N VAL A 419 23.98 -46.54 -70.01
CA VAL A 419 24.29 -45.38 -70.84
C VAL A 419 22.99 -44.62 -71.15
N ALA A 420 23.01 -43.30 -70.90
CA ALA A 420 21.84 -42.43 -70.96
C ALA A 420 21.17 -42.38 -72.35
N ALA A 421 19.87 -42.08 -72.37
CA ALA A 421 19.09 -41.97 -73.59
C ALA A 421 19.69 -40.91 -74.55
N GLY A 422 19.79 -41.25 -75.84
CA GLY A 422 20.37 -40.38 -76.87
C GLY A 422 21.89 -40.43 -76.99
N GLN A 423 22.61 -41.09 -76.06
CA GLN A 423 24.06 -41.30 -76.16
C GLN A 423 24.40 -42.49 -77.09
N LYS A 424 25.64 -42.49 -77.59
CA LYS A 424 26.22 -43.64 -78.32
C LYS A 424 27.31 -44.29 -77.48
N ASP A 425 27.00 -45.48 -77.00
CA ASP A 425 28.02 -46.44 -76.57
C ASP A 425 28.74 -47.05 -77.78
N GLY A 426 29.94 -47.59 -77.58
CA GLY A 426 30.77 -48.21 -78.62
C GLY A 426 30.14 -49.44 -79.30
N MET A 427 29.02 -49.95 -78.77
CA MET A 427 28.34 -51.16 -79.26
C MET A 427 27.02 -50.86 -80.00
N CYS A 428 26.34 -49.72 -79.78
CA CYS A 428 25.14 -49.31 -80.57
C CYS A 428 25.53 -48.74 -81.95
N SER A 429 25.73 -49.62 -82.94
CA SER A 429 26.14 -49.22 -84.30
C SER A 429 24.97 -48.82 -85.22
N GLY A 430 24.76 -47.51 -85.40
CA GLY A 430 23.84 -46.93 -86.39
C GLY A 430 23.96 -45.40 -86.49
N ALA A 431 23.60 -44.79 -87.62
CA ALA A 431 23.60 -43.32 -87.77
C ALA A 431 22.30 -42.69 -87.24
N ASP A 432 21.20 -43.42 -87.41
CA ASP A 432 19.81 -43.13 -87.09
C ASP A 432 19.41 -43.46 -85.63
N LYS A 433 20.33 -44.02 -84.84
CA LYS A 433 20.05 -44.66 -83.54
C LYS A 433 20.99 -44.24 -82.40
N ALA A 434 20.48 -44.38 -81.17
CA ALA A 434 21.20 -44.18 -79.90
C ALA A 434 20.65 -45.11 -78.80
N CYS A 435 21.38 -45.31 -77.68
CA CYS A 435 20.85 -46.02 -76.50
C CYS A 435 19.58 -45.28 -75.97
N ASP A 436 18.67 -45.99 -75.32
CA ASP A 436 17.37 -45.48 -74.85
C ASP A 436 17.29 -45.23 -73.34
N GLY A 437 18.42 -45.30 -72.62
CA GLY A 437 18.49 -45.19 -71.16
C GLY A 437 18.06 -46.45 -70.40
N ALA A 438 17.45 -47.43 -71.08
CA ALA A 438 17.09 -48.74 -70.53
C ALA A 438 17.96 -49.89 -71.09
N GLY A 439 19.02 -49.55 -71.85
CA GLY A 439 19.99 -50.50 -72.41
C GLY A 439 19.75 -50.92 -73.87
N ASN A 440 18.85 -50.27 -74.62
CA ASN A 440 18.44 -50.70 -75.97
C ASN A 440 18.66 -49.56 -76.99
N CYS A 441 18.92 -49.86 -78.28
CA CYS A 441 19.08 -48.81 -79.32
C CYS A 441 17.74 -48.46 -80.05
N LYS A 442 17.34 -47.18 -80.16
CA LYS A 442 16.09 -46.69 -80.81
C LYS A 442 16.30 -45.48 -81.77
N LYS A 443 15.28 -45.08 -82.55
CA LYS A 443 15.34 -43.98 -83.57
C LYS A 443 15.26 -42.56 -82.99
N ILE A 444 15.94 -41.59 -83.59
CA ILE A 444 15.97 -40.18 -83.15
C ILE A 444 14.78 -39.30 -83.64
N ASN A 445 14.66 -38.08 -83.09
CA ASN A 445 13.60 -37.10 -83.39
C ASN A 445 13.65 -36.58 -84.83
N GLY A 446 12.53 -36.01 -85.30
CA GLY A 446 12.36 -35.47 -86.65
C GLY A 446 12.21 -36.53 -87.75
N GLN A 447 12.38 -37.81 -87.43
CA GLN A 447 12.15 -38.94 -88.33
C GLN A 447 10.66 -39.26 -88.44
N SER A 448 10.22 -39.77 -89.60
CA SER A 448 8.84 -40.25 -89.76
C SER A 448 8.57 -41.49 -88.90
N CYS A 449 7.41 -41.51 -88.23
CA CYS A 449 6.98 -42.59 -87.35
C CYS A 449 5.63 -43.16 -87.79
N ALA A 450 5.40 -44.44 -87.50
CA ALA A 450 4.11 -45.09 -87.67
C ALA A 450 3.46 -45.43 -86.32
N ALA A 451 4.27 -45.64 -85.29
CA ALA A 451 3.82 -45.81 -83.91
C ALA A 451 4.74 -45.04 -82.95
N PRO A 452 4.27 -44.66 -81.73
CA PRO A 452 5.10 -43.97 -80.74
C PRO A 452 6.40 -44.73 -80.41
N ALA A 453 6.33 -46.06 -80.29
CA ALA A 453 7.44 -46.93 -79.92
C ALA A 453 8.59 -47.01 -80.95
N ASP A 454 8.43 -46.42 -82.14
CA ASP A 454 9.54 -46.23 -83.10
C ASP A 454 10.64 -45.31 -82.54
N CYS A 455 10.25 -44.32 -81.74
CA CYS A 455 11.08 -43.18 -81.37
C CYS A 455 11.76 -43.38 -79.99
N VAL A 456 12.97 -42.85 -79.79
CA VAL A 456 13.66 -42.76 -78.49
C VAL A 456 12.78 -42.07 -77.44
N THR A 457 12.06 -41.03 -77.85
CA THR A 457 11.13 -40.26 -77.01
C THR A 457 9.80 -40.95 -76.75
N ASN A 458 9.51 -42.06 -77.45
CA ASN A 458 8.20 -42.72 -77.47
C ASN A 458 7.02 -41.79 -77.84
N ASN A 459 7.25 -40.74 -78.65
CA ASN A 459 6.23 -39.77 -79.05
C ASN A 459 6.16 -39.66 -80.59
N CYS A 460 4.97 -39.94 -81.15
CA CYS A 460 4.67 -39.78 -82.57
C CYS A 460 3.47 -38.85 -82.72
N VAL A 461 3.69 -37.64 -83.23
CA VAL A 461 2.71 -36.55 -83.32
C VAL A 461 2.77 -35.99 -84.74
N ASP A 462 1.63 -35.79 -85.38
CA ASP A 462 1.51 -35.31 -86.78
C ASP A 462 2.32 -36.16 -87.81
N GLY A 463 2.61 -37.41 -87.47
CA GLY A 463 3.43 -38.34 -88.28
C GLY A 463 4.95 -38.26 -88.07
N VAL A 464 5.42 -37.45 -87.11
CA VAL A 464 6.86 -37.19 -86.84
C VAL A 464 7.24 -37.63 -85.42
N CYS A 465 8.41 -38.26 -85.27
CA CYS A 465 9.03 -38.54 -83.98
C CYS A 465 9.33 -37.20 -83.27
N CYS A 466 8.52 -36.85 -82.29
CA CYS A 466 8.58 -35.54 -81.65
C CYS A 466 9.38 -35.60 -80.34
N ASN A 467 9.96 -34.46 -79.94
CA ASN A 467 10.73 -34.34 -78.70
C ASN A 467 9.90 -34.68 -77.45
N VAL A 468 8.63 -34.30 -77.44
CA VAL A 468 7.61 -34.59 -76.41
C VAL A 468 6.27 -34.90 -77.10
N ALA A 469 5.29 -35.42 -76.36
CA ALA A 469 3.90 -35.37 -76.80
C ALA A 469 3.39 -33.92 -76.69
N CYS A 470 2.66 -33.44 -77.69
CA CYS A 470 1.88 -32.21 -77.56
C CYS A 470 0.71 -32.43 -76.60
N GLN A 471 0.38 -31.40 -75.80
CA GLN A 471 -0.51 -31.55 -74.64
C GLN A 471 -1.77 -30.67 -74.70
N THR A 472 -1.72 -29.56 -75.42
CA THR A 472 -2.88 -28.69 -75.66
C THR A 472 -3.42 -28.87 -77.07
N THR A 473 -4.60 -28.32 -77.35
CA THR A 473 -5.23 -28.35 -78.67
C THR A 473 -4.43 -27.54 -79.69
N CYS A 474 -4.08 -26.28 -79.38
CA CYS A 474 -3.29 -25.38 -80.24
C CYS A 474 -1.78 -25.70 -80.27
N GLN A 475 -1.38 -26.97 -80.39
CA GLN A 475 0.02 -27.44 -80.40
C GLN A 475 0.29 -28.54 -81.44
N SER A 476 1.37 -28.38 -82.21
CA SER A 476 1.77 -29.31 -83.28
C SER A 476 3.29 -29.55 -83.31
N CYS A 477 3.70 -30.73 -83.81
CA CYS A 477 5.09 -31.08 -84.10
C CYS A 477 5.47 -30.90 -85.58
N ASN A 478 4.54 -30.43 -86.42
CA ASN A 478 4.70 -30.13 -87.83
C ASN A 478 4.68 -28.61 -88.13
N VAL A 479 4.94 -27.79 -87.11
CA VAL A 479 5.05 -26.33 -87.27
C VAL A 479 6.25 -25.98 -88.15
N VAL A 480 6.02 -25.17 -89.19
CA VAL A 480 7.03 -24.77 -90.17
C VAL A 480 8.20 -24.06 -89.47
N GLY A 481 9.38 -24.67 -89.54
CA GLY A 481 10.61 -24.21 -88.87
C GLY A 481 10.99 -25.00 -87.61
N ASN A 482 10.06 -25.74 -86.99
CA ASN A 482 10.26 -26.48 -85.74
C ASN A 482 9.90 -27.98 -85.87
N VAL A 483 10.10 -28.59 -87.04
CA VAL A 483 9.70 -29.98 -87.32
C VAL A 483 10.35 -30.96 -86.34
N GLY A 484 9.52 -31.76 -85.64
CA GLY A 484 9.96 -32.68 -84.59
C GLY A 484 10.09 -32.06 -83.19
N VAL A 485 9.70 -30.79 -83.03
CA VAL A 485 9.62 -30.08 -81.74
C VAL A 485 8.19 -29.57 -81.53
N CYS A 486 7.51 -30.04 -80.49
CA CYS A 486 6.15 -29.60 -80.19
C CYS A 486 6.14 -28.09 -79.91
N SER A 487 5.30 -27.36 -80.65
CA SER A 487 5.27 -25.90 -80.67
C SER A 487 3.83 -25.38 -80.72
N ASN A 488 3.57 -24.23 -80.10
CA ASN A 488 2.26 -23.59 -80.12
C ASN A 488 1.89 -23.04 -81.51
N VAL A 489 0.59 -23.01 -81.81
CA VAL A 489 0.00 -22.29 -82.94
C VAL A 489 -0.11 -20.79 -82.62
N VAL A 490 -0.03 -19.95 -83.66
CA VAL A 490 0.06 -18.48 -83.55
C VAL A 490 -1.26 -17.85 -83.11
N SER A 491 -1.17 -16.76 -82.32
CA SER A 491 -2.32 -16.00 -81.82
C SER A 491 -3.22 -15.48 -82.94
N GLY A 492 -4.55 -15.60 -82.76
CA GLY A 492 -5.55 -15.19 -83.76
C GLY A 492 -5.66 -16.12 -84.97
N GLN A 493 -5.21 -17.36 -84.86
CA GLN A 493 -5.40 -18.43 -85.85
C GLN A 493 -6.14 -19.62 -85.24
N ASP A 494 -6.61 -20.53 -86.10
CA ASP A 494 -7.16 -21.83 -85.75
C ASP A 494 -6.50 -22.89 -86.65
N ASP A 495 -6.11 -24.01 -86.06
CA ASP A 495 -5.57 -25.20 -86.73
C ASP A 495 -6.65 -26.28 -86.98
N GLY A 496 -7.89 -26.00 -86.57
CA GLY A 496 -9.04 -26.91 -86.62
C GLY A 496 -9.29 -27.62 -85.28
N THR A 497 -8.60 -27.25 -84.20
CA THR A 497 -8.76 -27.86 -82.88
C THR A 497 -9.63 -27.02 -81.92
N CYS A 498 -9.81 -25.71 -82.15
CA CYS A 498 -10.75 -24.90 -81.39
C CYS A 498 -12.21 -25.18 -81.85
N THR A 499 -13.16 -25.24 -80.91
CA THR A 499 -14.56 -25.57 -81.21
C THR A 499 -15.54 -24.47 -80.75
N GLY A 500 -15.77 -23.50 -81.64
CA GLY A 500 -16.73 -22.39 -81.47
C GLY A 500 -16.67 -21.43 -82.65
N SER A 501 -17.71 -20.62 -82.87
CA SER A 501 -17.75 -19.66 -83.99
C SER A 501 -17.00 -18.35 -83.72
N ASP A 502 -16.73 -18.05 -82.45
CA ASP A 502 -16.28 -16.72 -81.96
C ASP A 502 -15.09 -16.88 -81.00
N VAL A 503 -14.17 -17.79 -81.33
CA VAL A 503 -13.06 -18.25 -80.48
C VAL A 503 -11.82 -18.55 -81.33
N ALA A 504 -10.62 -18.13 -80.91
CA ALA A 504 -9.35 -18.40 -81.60
C ALA A 504 -8.21 -18.80 -80.63
N CYS A 505 -7.15 -19.45 -81.14
CA CYS A 505 -5.94 -19.74 -80.35
C CYS A 505 -5.27 -18.42 -79.92
N ASP A 506 -4.80 -18.35 -78.67
CA ASP A 506 -4.22 -17.13 -78.08
C ASP A 506 -2.70 -16.97 -78.29
N GLY A 507 -2.03 -17.98 -78.86
CA GLY A 507 -0.57 -18.04 -79.02
C GLY A 507 0.18 -18.72 -77.87
N GLN A 508 -0.48 -18.91 -76.72
CA GLN A 508 0.06 -19.56 -75.52
C GLN A 508 -0.42 -21.01 -75.39
N GLY A 509 -1.49 -21.38 -76.08
CA GLY A 509 -1.99 -22.75 -76.25
C GLY A 509 -3.50 -22.90 -76.02
N GLU A 510 -4.21 -21.81 -75.76
CA GLU A 510 -5.61 -21.82 -75.33
C GLU A 510 -6.54 -21.15 -76.34
N CYS A 511 -7.79 -21.62 -76.46
CA CYS A 511 -8.84 -21.00 -77.27
C CYS A 511 -9.60 -19.95 -76.44
N LYS A 512 -9.68 -18.67 -76.86
CA LYS A 512 -10.30 -17.56 -76.09
C LYS A 512 -11.32 -16.72 -76.88
N LYS A 513 -12.28 -16.12 -76.17
CA LYS A 513 -13.43 -15.34 -76.71
C LYS A 513 -13.03 -13.95 -77.20
N GLU A 514 -13.77 -13.42 -78.18
CA GLU A 514 -13.57 -12.05 -78.68
C GLU A 514 -14.24 -10.95 -77.81
N LEU A 515 -14.02 -9.67 -78.20
CA LEU A 515 -14.53 -8.48 -77.51
C LEU A 515 -16.06 -8.37 -77.49
N GLY A 516 -16.60 -7.70 -76.47
CA GLY A 516 -18.04 -7.48 -76.28
C GLY A 516 -18.85 -8.72 -75.86
N GLN A 517 -18.25 -9.91 -75.89
CA GLN A 517 -18.87 -11.16 -75.45
C GLN A 517 -19.09 -11.19 -73.93
N THR A 518 -20.11 -11.91 -73.48
CA THR A 518 -20.35 -12.11 -72.05
C THR A 518 -19.28 -13.00 -71.43
N CYS A 519 -18.78 -12.60 -70.26
CA CYS A 519 -17.71 -13.27 -69.52
C CYS A 519 -18.05 -13.33 -68.03
N SER A 520 -17.59 -14.38 -67.36
CA SER A 520 -17.63 -14.50 -65.89
C SER A 520 -16.26 -14.20 -65.27
N ALA A 521 -15.19 -14.34 -66.05
CA ALA A 521 -13.81 -14.05 -65.66
C ALA A 521 -12.99 -13.44 -66.80
N ALA A 522 -12.02 -12.60 -66.43
CA ALA A 522 -11.09 -11.93 -67.35
C ALA A 522 -10.32 -12.88 -68.29
N ALA A 523 -10.00 -14.08 -67.82
CA ALA A 523 -9.26 -15.11 -68.56
C ALA A 523 -10.04 -15.74 -69.74
N GLU A 524 -11.37 -15.57 -69.81
CA GLU A 524 -12.18 -16.05 -70.94
C GLU A 524 -11.98 -15.22 -72.21
N CYS A 525 -11.61 -13.94 -72.03
CA CYS A 525 -11.48 -12.95 -73.09
C CYS A 525 -10.06 -12.96 -73.68
N LEU A 526 -9.93 -12.84 -75.01
CA LEU A 526 -8.64 -12.77 -75.71
C LEU A 526 -7.80 -11.55 -75.29
N VAL A 527 -8.46 -10.45 -74.91
CA VAL A 527 -7.83 -9.22 -74.36
C VAL A 527 -7.50 -9.36 -72.86
N GLY A 528 -7.97 -10.42 -72.19
CA GLY A 528 -7.70 -10.66 -70.77
C GLY A 528 -8.45 -9.72 -69.80
N LYS A 529 -9.57 -9.12 -70.23
CA LYS A 529 -10.34 -8.11 -69.49
C LYS A 529 -11.83 -8.45 -69.50
N CYS A 530 -12.41 -8.59 -68.31
CA CYS A 530 -13.85 -8.77 -68.10
C CYS A 530 -14.31 -7.75 -67.07
N VAL A 531 -15.14 -6.79 -67.49
CA VAL A 531 -15.63 -5.70 -66.65
C VAL A 531 -17.15 -5.64 -66.84
N ASP A 532 -17.88 -5.50 -65.74
CA ASP A 532 -19.35 -5.47 -65.69
C ASP A 532 -20.06 -6.63 -66.42
N GLY A 533 -19.39 -7.78 -66.52
CA GLY A 533 -19.87 -9.01 -67.17
C GLY A 533 -19.60 -9.13 -68.67
N VAL A 534 -18.85 -8.21 -69.29
CA VAL A 534 -18.49 -8.25 -70.72
C VAL A 534 -16.99 -8.09 -70.99
N CYS A 535 -16.52 -8.66 -72.10
CA CYS A 535 -15.13 -8.59 -72.54
C CYS A 535 -14.80 -7.17 -73.03
N CYS A 536 -14.11 -6.38 -72.21
CA CYS A 536 -13.89 -4.95 -72.43
C CYS A 536 -12.52 -4.63 -73.04
N ASN A 537 -12.36 -3.42 -73.57
CA ASN A 537 -11.09 -2.90 -74.06
C ASN A 537 -10.09 -2.56 -72.92
N GLU A 538 -10.59 -2.17 -71.74
CA GLU A 538 -9.79 -1.70 -70.60
C GLU A 538 -10.51 -1.91 -69.25
N ASP A 539 -9.85 -1.56 -68.13
CA ASP A 539 -10.24 -1.95 -66.76
C ASP A 539 -11.28 -1.06 -66.04
N CYS A 540 -11.69 0.08 -66.61
CA CYS A 540 -12.62 1.04 -66.00
C CYS A 540 -12.33 1.47 -64.54
N THR A 541 -11.07 1.64 -64.14
CA THR A 541 -10.66 1.88 -62.74
C THR A 541 -10.94 3.30 -62.18
N GLU A 542 -11.80 4.10 -62.81
CA GLU A 542 -12.15 5.46 -62.35
C GLU A 542 -13.56 5.46 -61.73
N THR A 543 -13.72 6.24 -60.66
CA THR A 543 -15.00 6.43 -59.96
C THR A 543 -16.11 6.84 -60.93
N CYS A 544 -17.29 6.23 -60.81
CA CYS A 544 -18.43 6.45 -61.69
C CYS A 544 -18.15 6.13 -63.18
N LYS A 545 -17.39 5.06 -63.50
CA LYS A 545 -17.31 4.48 -64.86
C LYS A 545 -17.87 3.05 -64.94
N ALA A 546 -18.34 2.67 -66.12
CA ALA A 546 -18.84 1.33 -66.46
C ALA A 546 -18.62 0.98 -67.95
N CYS A 547 -18.68 -0.31 -68.27
CA CYS A 547 -18.46 -0.93 -69.59
C CYS A 547 -19.70 -1.71 -70.12
N ASN A 548 -20.69 -1.97 -69.27
CA ASN A 548 -21.96 -2.62 -69.64
C ASN A 548 -23.03 -1.64 -70.22
N LEU A 549 -22.67 -0.38 -70.42
CA LEU A 549 -23.59 0.70 -70.76
C LEU A 549 -24.27 0.49 -72.13
N GLN A 550 -25.58 0.69 -72.18
CA GLN A 550 -26.36 0.51 -73.40
C GLN A 550 -25.97 1.53 -74.47
N GLY A 551 -25.32 1.03 -75.53
CA GLY A 551 -24.79 1.83 -76.65
C GLY A 551 -23.27 1.74 -76.81
N THR A 552 -22.54 1.34 -75.76
CA THR A 552 -21.06 1.24 -75.76
C THR A 552 -20.58 -0.09 -75.16
N LEU A 553 -21.28 -1.19 -75.43
CA LEU A 553 -21.00 -2.49 -74.82
C LEU A 553 -19.57 -2.98 -75.13
N GLY A 554 -18.76 -3.23 -74.08
CA GLY A 554 -17.34 -3.58 -74.23
C GLY A 554 -16.39 -2.38 -74.33
N LEU A 555 -16.89 -1.15 -74.17
CA LEU A 555 -16.14 0.10 -74.15
C LEU A 555 -16.46 0.93 -72.89
N CYS A 556 -15.42 1.41 -72.21
CA CYS A 556 -15.54 2.14 -70.95
C CYS A 556 -16.12 3.57 -71.09
N SER A 557 -17.01 4.00 -70.17
CA SER A 557 -17.57 5.37 -70.12
C SER A 557 -18.17 5.77 -68.76
N PHE A 558 -18.43 7.06 -68.53
CA PHE A 558 -18.92 7.62 -67.25
C PHE A 558 -20.43 7.44 -66.99
N VAL A 559 -20.81 7.42 -65.70
CA VAL A 559 -22.19 7.28 -65.17
C VAL A 559 -22.86 8.65 -64.93
N PRO A 560 -24.16 8.85 -65.28
CA PRO A 560 -24.87 10.13 -65.12
C PRO A 560 -25.12 10.62 -63.67
N GLU A 561 -25.52 11.89 -63.55
CA GLU A 561 -25.96 12.54 -62.30
C GLU A 561 -27.07 11.75 -61.57
N ASN A 562 -26.95 11.66 -60.24
CA ASN A 562 -27.80 10.86 -59.35
C ASN A 562 -27.83 9.36 -59.68
N GLY A 563 -27.01 8.89 -60.62
CA GLY A 563 -26.74 7.48 -60.84
C GLY A 563 -25.97 6.87 -59.67
N LYS A 564 -26.10 5.55 -59.53
CA LYS A 564 -25.26 4.75 -58.63
C LYS A 564 -24.27 3.95 -59.45
N ASP A 565 -23.01 4.11 -59.08
CA ASP A 565 -21.91 3.19 -59.40
C ASP A 565 -21.95 2.05 -58.38
N GLU A 566 -22.09 0.80 -58.85
CA GLU A 566 -22.19 -0.40 -58.00
C GLU A 566 -20.87 -0.71 -57.27
N GLY A 567 -19.74 -0.17 -57.73
CA GLY A 567 -18.43 -0.26 -57.08
C GLY A 567 -18.19 0.84 -56.05
N ASN A 568 -18.20 2.11 -56.47
CA ASN A 568 -17.55 3.19 -55.68
C ASN A 568 -18.50 4.13 -54.91
N CYS A 569 -19.69 4.45 -55.45
CA CYS A 569 -20.68 5.31 -54.76
C CYS A 569 -21.85 4.48 -54.18
N ASN A 570 -21.61 3.24 -53.77
CA ASN A 570 -22.63 2.26 -53.41
C ASN A 570 -23.02 2.24 -51.92
N THR A 571 -23.18 3.41 -51.30
CA THR A 571 -23.90 3.51 -50.00
C THR A 571 -25.35 3.95 -50.23
N PRO A 572 -26.27 3.77 -49.28
CA PRO A 572 -27.59 4.41 -49.34
C PRO A 572 -27.48 5.94 -49.38
N THR A 573 -26.44 6.47 -48.74
CA THR A 573 -26.25 7.89 -48.40
C THR A 573 -25.48 8.69 -49.44
N LEU A 574 -24.92 8.07 -50.49
CA LEU A 574 -24.12 8.71 -51.53
C LEU A 574 -24.66 8.44 -52.95
N SER A 575 -24.37 9.33 -53.90
CA SER A 575 -24.66 9.17 -55.35
C SER A 575 -23.63 9.90 -56.22
N CYS A 576 -23.49 9.52 -57.50
CA CYS A 576 -22.57 10.16 -58.46
C CYS A 576 -23.07 11.55 -58.88
N ASN A 577 -22.19 12.56 -58.91
CA ASN A 577 -22.48 13.92 -59.41
C ASN A 577 -22.34 14.09 -60.94
N GLY A 578 -22.27 13.01 -61.71
CA GLY A 578 -22.04 13.03 -63.17
C GLY A 578 -20.65 13.53 -63.62
N SER A 579 -19.81 14.00 -62.68
CA SER A 579 -18.45 14.51 -62.94
C SER A 579 -17.35 13.62 -62.36
N GLY A 580 -17.70 12.67 -61.48
CA GLY A 580 -16.79 11.66 -60.92
C GLY A 580 -16.82 11.54 -59.38
N ASP A 581 -17.52 12.42 -58.67
CA ASP A 581 -17.52 12.45 -57.20
C ASP A 581 -18.78 11.81 -56.59
N CYS A 582 -18.61 11.17 -55.42
CA CYS A 582 -19.71 10.69 -54.58
C CYS A 582 -20.12 11.77 -53.56
N VAL A 583 -21.37 12.24 -53.61
CA VAL A 583 -21.92 13.31 -52.74
C VAL A 583 -23.14 12.83 -51.94
N LYS A 584 -23.42 13.42 -50.77
CA LYS A 584 -24.50 12.97 -49.87
C LYS A 584 -25.90 13.23 -50.41
N SER A 585 -26.79 12.27 -50.19
CA SER A 585 -28.23 12.36 -50.43
C SER A 585 -28.92 13.43 -49.57
N LEU A 586 -30.08 13.92 -50.01
CA LEU A 586 -30.95 14.78 -49.19
C LEU A 586 -31.45 14.05 -47.95
N GLY A 587 -31.57 14.77 -46.83
CA GLY A 587 -31.98 14.23 -45.53
C GLY A 587 -30.86 13.62 -44.68
N GLU A 588 -29.65 13.43 -45.25
CA GLU A 588 -28.48 12.93 -44.51
C GLU A 588 -27.84 14.01 -43.62
N ALA A 589 -27.18 13.59 -42.54
CA ALA A 589 -26.51 14.53 -41.64
C ALA A 589 -25.23 15.13 -42.27
N CYS A 590 -25.00 16.44 -42.08
CA CYS A 590 -23.89 17.21 -42.65
C CYS A 590 -23.30 18.22 -41.68
N THR A 591 -22.10 18.72 -41.97
CA THR A 591 -21.50 19.85 -41.25
C THR A 591 -21.26 21.08 -42.14
N THR A 592 -21.21 20.89 -43.46
CA THR A 592 -20.98 21.90 -44.48
C THR A 592 -21.78 21.58 -45.74
N GLY A 593 -22.13 22.62 -46.52
CA GLY A 593 -22.92 22.46 -47.74
C GLY A 593 -22.31 21.50 -48.76
N ALA A 594 -20.99 21.57 -48.96
CA ALA A 594 -20.26 20.80 -49.98
C ALA A 594 -20.23 19.27 -49.75
N GLU A 595 -20.70 18.79 -48.61
CA GLU A 595 -20.94 17.36 -48.39
C GLU A 595 -22.16 16.84 -49.15
N CYS A 596 -23.13 17.72 -49.44
CA CYS A 596 -24.46 17.41 -49.96
C CYS A 596 -24.54 17.57 -51.48
N ALA A 597 -25.31 16.71 -52.16
CA ALA A 597 -25.56 16.81 -53.60
C ALA A 597 -26.24 18.13 -54.02
N SER A 598 -26.98 18.76 -53.10
CA SER A 598 -27.59 20.09 -53.26
C SER A 598 -26.64 21.25 -52.94
N ASN A 599 -25.45 20.98 -52.38
CA ASN A 599 -24.56 21.96 -51.77
C ASN A 599 -25.15 22.78 -50.59
N HIS A 600 -26.30 22.37 -50.03
CA HIS A 600 -26.97 23.06 -48.92
C HIS A 600 -27.04 22.19 -47.65
N CYS A 601 -26.56 22.72 -46.53
CA CYS A 601 -26.55 22.08 -45.21
C CYS A 601 -27.17 23.04 -44.19
N THR A 602 -28.31 22.66 -43.59
CA THR A 602 -29.08 23.50 -42.67
C THR A 602 -29.51 22.63 -41.48
N ASP A 603 -29.39 23.13 -40.25
CA ASP A 603 -29.64 22.41 -38.99
C ASP A 603 -28.87 21.08 -38.83
N GLY A 604 -27.75 20.96 -39.53
CA GLY A 604 -26.96 19.73 -39.62
C GLY A 604 -27.53 18.66 -40.57
N VAL A 605 -28.46 19.02 -41.46
CA VAL A 605 -29.10 18.13 -42.44
C VAL A 605 -28.92 18.65 -43.87
N CYS A 606 -28.57 17.74 -44.81
CA CYS A 606 -28.48 18.02 -46.24
C CYS A 606 -29.86 18.36 -46.78
N CYS A 607 -30.07 19.64 -47.12
CA CYS A 607 -31.38 20.17 -47.46
C CYS A 607 -31.54 20.41 -48.95
N ASN A 608 -32.76 20.36 -49.46
CA ASN A 608 -33.06 20.59 -50.88
C ASN A 608 -32.78 22.03 -51.32
N ILE A 609 -32.92 23.00 -50.41
CA ILE A 609 -32.62 24.43 -50.56
C ILE A 609 -32.11 25.00 -49.21
N GLU A 610 -31.71 26.26 -49.20
CA GLU A 610 -31.35 27.02 -47.99
C GLU A 610 -32.61 27.61 -47.30
N CYS A 611 -32.80 27.39 -45.99
CA CYS A 611 -33.86 28.06 -45.22
C CYS A 611 -33.50 29.52 -44.89
N GLY A 612 -34.50 30.40 -44.80
CA GLY A 612 -34.27 31.86 -44.89
C GLY A 612 -34.85 32.77 -43.80
N ILE A 613 -35.57 32.26 -42.80
CA ILE A 613 -36.17 33.06 -41.70
C ILE A 613 -36.18 32.31 -40.37
N ASP A 614 -36.34 33.05 -39.26
CA ASP A 614 -36.59 32.49 -37.92
C ASP A 614 -37.78 31.50 -37.96
N CYS A 615 -37.70 30.38 -37.23
CA CYS A 615 -38.72 29.32 -37.22
C CYS A 615 -38.90 28.56 -38.55
N GLN A 616 -37.84 28.38 -39.34
CA GLN A 616 -37.79 27.42 -40.44
C GLN A 616 -36.62 26.45 -40.28
N SER A 617 -36.86 25.16 -40.57
CA SER A 617 -35.86 24.11 -40.37
C SER A 617 -35.92 23.03 -41.46
N CYS A 618 -34.78 22.41 -41.74
CA CYS A 618 -34.65 21.21 -42.58
C CYS A 618 -34.65 19.90 -41.77
N ASN A 619 -34.78 19.98 -40.44
CA ASN A 619 -34.80 18.84 -39.51
C ASN A 619 -36.18 18.66 -38.83
N VAL A 620 -37.26 19.13 -39.48
CA VAL A 620 -38.64 18.96 -39.00
C VAL A 620 -39.05 17.48 -39.10
N PRO A 621 -39.51 16.83 -38.01
CA PRO A 621 -39.91 15.43 -38.05
C PRO A 621 -41.00 15.16 -39.10
N GLY A 622 -40.71 14.25 -40.04
CA GLY A 622 -41.59 13.92 -41.16
C GLY A 622 -41.33 14.71 -42.46
N SER A 623 -40.45 15.71 -42.45
CA SER A 623 -40.01 16.44 -43.67
C SER A 623 -38.48 16.65 -43.73
N VAL A 624 -37.71 15.81 -43.02
CA VAL A 624 -36.24 15.88 -42.91
C VAL A 624 -35.58 15.93 -44.30
N GLY A 625 -34.69 16.90 -44.51
CA GLY A 625 -34.06 17.19 -45.81
C GLY A 625 -34.85 18.14 -46.72
N THR A 626 -36.03 18.61 -46.29
CA THR A 626 -36.84 19.61 -46.99
C THR A 626 -37.14 20.79 -46.06
N CYS A 627 -36.77 22.01 -46.48
CA CYS A 627 -36.99 23.21 -45.68
C CYS A 627 -38.48 23.43 -45.38
N SER A 628 -38.84 23.55 -44.09
CA SER A 628 -40.24 23.56 -43.60
C SER A 628 -40.39 24.48 -42.37
N ASP A 629 -41.60 25.02 -42.13
CA ASP A 629 -41.88 25.85 -40.96
C ASP A 629 -41.92 25.03 -39.64
N VAL A 630 -41.43 25.62 -38.54
CA VAL A 630 -41.35 24.99 -37.22
C VAL A 630 -42.70 25.08 -36.47
N PRO A 631 -43.20 23.99 -35.84
CA PRO A 631 -44.48 23.98 -35.12
C PRO A 631 -44.64 24.99 -33.98
N GLU A 632 -45.90 25.25 -33.62
CA GLU A 632 -46.27 26.21 -32.58
C GLU A 632 -45.80 25.80 -31.16
N ASN A 633 -45.46 26.82 -30.37
CA ASN A 633 -44.97 26.74 -28.99
C ASN A 633 -43.68 25.91 -28.82
N GLN A 634 -42.84 25.85 -29.86
CA GLN A 634 -41.48 25.31 -29.76
C GLN A 634 -40.43 26.42 -29.80
N GLN A 635 -39.36 26.23 -29.02
CA GLN A 635 -38.17 27.09 -29.05
C GLN A 635 -37.22 26.58 -30.13
N ASP A 636 -37.30 27.19 -31.31
CA ASP A 636 -36.20 27.16 -32.29
C ASP A 636 -35.07 28.09 -31.82
N GLY A 637 -33.82 27.75 -32.13
CA GLY A 637 -32.61 28.43 -31.64
C GLY A 637 -32.49 29.90 -32.03
N ALA A 638 -33.25 30.34 -33.05
CA ALA A 638 -33.36 31.73 -33.45
C ALA A 638 -34.19 32.61 -32.48
N CYS A 639 -35.15 32.03 -31.74
CA CYS A 639 -36.08 32.78 -30.89
C CYS A 639 -35.48 33.19 -29.54
N ILE A 640 -34.68 34.25 -29.52
CA ILE A 640 -34.08 34.81 -28.31
C ILE A 640 -35.05 35.65 -27.44
N ASP A 641 -34.67 35.82 -26.17
CA ASP A 641 -35.32 36.65 -25.14
C ASP A 641 -36.73 36.21 -24.71
N GLY A 642 -36.96 34.90 -24.59
CA GLY A 642 -38.22 34.35 -24.03
C GLY A 642 -39.37 34.39 -25.04
N LYS A 643 -39.11 33.83 -26.23
CA LYS A 643 -40.06 33.72 -27.33
C LYS A 643 -40.08 32.30 -27.87
N ALA A 644 -41.22 31.87 -28.40
CA ALA A 644 -41.40 30.60 -29.08
C ALA A 644 -42.03 30.82 -30.47
N CYS A 645 -41.88 29.83 -31.35
CA CYS A 645 -42.48 29.85 -32.69
C CYS A 645 -44.00 29.75 -32.64
N ASN A 646 -44.70 30.44 -33.53
CA ASN A 646 -46.17 30.46 -33.63
C ASN A 646 -46.75 29.47 -34.67
N GLY A 647 -45.96 28.51 -35.16
CA GLY A 647 -46.39 27.57 -36.22
C GLY A 647 -46.50 28.17 -37.62
N ALA A 648 -46.16 29.45 -37.80
CA ALA A 648 -46.25 30.19 -39.06
C ALA A 648 -45.01 31.08 -39.31
N GLY A 649 -43.82 30.55 -39.04
CA GLY A 649 -42.54 31.21 -39.35
C GLY A 649 -42.25 32.48 -38.54
N LYS A 650 -42.65 32.56 -37.26
CA LYS A 650 -42.43 33.75 -36.44
C LYS A 650 -42.33 33.49 -34.93
N CYS A 651 -41.33 34.10 -34.28
CA CYS A 651 -41.18 34.15 -32.82
C CYS A 651 -42.20 35.11 -32.15
N MET A 652 -42.91 34.66 -31.12
CA MET A 652 -43.84 35.43 -30.27
C MET A 652 -43.53 35.23 -28.78
N VAL A 653 -43.89 36.20 -27.93
CA VAL A 653 -43.47 36.26 -26.52
C VAL A 653 -44.20 35.20 -25.67
N GLU A 654 -43.44 34.51 -24.81
CA GLU A 654 -43.94 33.44 -23.95
C GLU A 654 -44.77 33.95 -22.75
N LEU A 655 -45.55 33.05 -22.16
CA LEU A 655 -46.31 33.28 -20.93
C LEU A 655 -45.40 33.75 -19.77
N GLY A 656 -45.93 34.67 -18.96
CA GLY A 656 -45.23 35.26 -17.81
C GLY A 656 -44.07 36.20 -18.17
N LYS A 657 -43.76 36.40 -19.46
CA LYS A 657 -42.80 37.44 -19.89
C LYS A 657 -43.50 38.77 -20.08
N LYS A 658 -42.73 39.86 -20.03
CA LYS A 658 -43.26 41.22 -20.12
C LYS A 658 -43.77 41.55 -21.53
N CYS A 659 -44.93 42.19 -21.59
CA CYS A 659 -45.59 42.60 -22.82
C CYS A 659 -46.14 44.02 -22.70
N GLY A 660 -46.24 44.73 -23.83
CA GLY A 660 -46.93 46.02 -23.91
C GLY A 660 -48.35 45.92 -24.48
N VAL A 661 -48.62 44.92 -25.34
CA VAL A 661 -49.94 44.64 -25.93
C VAL A 661 -50.11 43.14 -26.19
N GLY A 662 -51.36 42.67 -26.18
CA GLY A 662 -51.71 41.24 -26.34
C GLY A 662 -51.11 40.56 -27.56
N THR A 663 -51.07 41.24 -28.72
CA THR A 663 -50.54 40.69 -29.98
C THR A 663 -49.03 40.45 -30.01
N GLN A 664 -48.32 40.74 -28.92
CA GLN A 664 -46.91 40.35 -28.73
C GLN A 664 -46.80 38.95 -28.11
N CYS A 665 -47.80 38.53 -27.32
CA CYS A 665 -47.86 37.27 -26.60
C CYS A 665 -48.36 36.14 -27.51
N LEU A 666 -47.79 34.93 -27.36
CA LEU A 666 -48.25 33.74 -28.09
C LEU A 666 -49.72 33.42 -27.81
N SER A 667 -50.19 33.65 -26.58
CA SER A 667 -51.60 33.51 -26.18
C SER A 667 -52.54 34.63 -26.68
N GLY A 668 -51.99 35.73 -27.21
CA GLY A 668 -52.76 36.93 -27.56
C GLY A 668 -53.20 37.80 -26.37
N PHE A 669 -53.00 37.38 -25.12
CA PHE A 669 -53.44 38.11 -23.92
C PHE A 669 -52.26 38.73 -23.15
N CYS A 670 -52.41 40.00 -22.76
CA CYS A 670 -51.42 40.76 -21.99
C CYS A 670 -52.15 41.56 -20.91
N PHE A 671 -51.95 41.21 -19.64
CA PHE A 671 -52.56 41.83 -18.46
C PHE A 671 -51.49 41.96 -17.36
N ASP A 672 -51.59 42.96 -16.48
CA ASP A 672 -50.52 43.32 -15.52
C ASP A 672 -49.11 43.49 -16.14
N GLN A 673 -49.03 43.86 -17.43
CA GLN A 673 -47.79 43.94 -18.22
C GLN A 673 -47.07 42.58 -18.43
N VAL A 674 -47.75 41.43 -18.23
CA VAL A 674 -47.24 40.08 -18.52
C VAL A 674 -48.16 39.28 -19.44
N CYS A 675 -47.60 38.36 -20.23
CA CYS A 675 -48.37 37.50 -21.13
C CYS A 675 -49.15 36.43 -20.37
N CYS A 676 -50.47 36.42 -20.52
CA CYS A 676 -51.39 35.60 -19.72
C CYS A 676 -51.88 34.36 -20.45
N ASP A 677 -52.08 33.27 -19.72
CA ASP A 677 -52.65 32.01 -20.22
C ASP A 677 -54.12 32.14 -20.65
N ALA A 678 -54.85 33.08 -20.06
CA ALA A 678 -56.23 33.43 -20.42
C ALA A 678 -56.48 34.95 -20.37
N GLU A 679 -57.67 35.37 -20.80
CA GLU A 679 -58.16 36.74 -20.65
C GLU A 679 -58.52 37.02 -19.17
N CYS A 680 -57.69 37.78 -18.47
CA CYS A 680 -57.99 38.27 -17.13
C CYS A 680 -58.76 39.60 -17.18
N GLY A 681 -59.72 39.80 -16.28
CA GLY A 681 -60.47 41.04 -16.19
C GLY A 681 -61.30 41.20 -14.91
N GLY A 682 -61.45 42.46 -14.48
CA GLY A 682 -62.12 42.84 -13.23
C GLY A 682 -61.18 42.81 -12.01
N ASP A 683 -61.55 43.57 -10.98
CA ASP A 683 -60.64 43.93 -9.87
C ASP A 683 -60.25 42.75 -8.94
N CYS A 684 -60.90 41.60 -9.10
CA CYS A 684 -60.62 40.38 -8.33
C CYS A 684 -59.76 39.34 -9.08
N GLN A 685 -59.11 39.72 -10.18
CA GLN A 685 -58.18 38.85 -10.91
C GLN A 685 -56.81 39.52 -11.09
N ALA A 686 -55.75 38.72 -11.05
CA ALA A 686 -54.39 39.14 -11.37
C ALA A 686 -53.70 38.12 -12.27
N CYS A 687 -52.79 38.60 -13.11
CA CYS A 687 -51.92 37.81 -13.98
C CYS A 687 -50.43 37.94 -13.61
N SER A 688 -50.02 39.00 -12.88
CA SER A 688 -48.67 39.10 -12.31
C SER A 688 -48.65 38.78 -10.81
N VAL A 689 -47.56 38.20 -10.31
CA VAL A 689 -47.36 37.97 -8.86
C VAL A 689 -47.32 39.29 -8.08
N THR A 690 -46.97 40.39 -8.76
CA THR A 690 -46.94 41.74 -8.16
C THR A 690 -48.35 42.31 -7.95
N ALA A 691 -49.31 41.93 -8.79
CA ALA A 691 -50.74 42.24 -8.63
C ALA A 691 -51.48 41.21 -7.73
N GLY A 692 -50.80 40.15 -7.28
CA GLY A 692 -51.33 39.13 -6.38
C GLY A 692 -51.58 37.75 -7.02
N ALA A 693 -51.15 37.52 -8.25
CA ALA A 693 -51.29 36.23 -8.91
C ALA A 693 -50.41 35.13 -8.28
N THR A 694 -50.77 33.86 -8.53
CA THR A 694 -50.02 32.70 -8.03
C THR A 694 -48.71 32.46 -8.79
N ALA A 695 -48.64 32.88 -10.06
CA ALA A 695 -47.44 32.91 -10.89
C ALA A 695 -47.60 34.01 -11.97
N ASP A 696 -46.48 34.57 -12.44
CA ASP A 696 -46.51 35.52 -13.57
C ASP A 696 -46.96 34.80 -14.84
N GLY A 697 -48.04 35.30 -15.46
CA GLY A 697 -48.65 34.72 -16.65
C GLY A 697 -49.76 33.70 -16.39
N THR A 698 -50.15 33.46 -15.14
CA THR A 698 -51.25 32.55 -14.78
C THR A 698 -52.40 33.33 -14.14
N CYS A 699 -53.53 33.39 -14.85
CA CYS A 699 -54.71 34.14 -14.41
C CYS A 699 -55.27 33.58 -13.09
N SER A 700 -55.17 34.39 -12.03
CA SER A 700 -55.35 33.95 -10.65
C SER A 700 -56.45 34.75 -9.92
N PRO A 701 -57.38 34.08 -9.21
CA PRO A 701 -58.43 34.73 -8.43
C PRO A 701 -57.89 35.29 -7.10
N LEU A 702 -58.21 36.55 -6.79
CA LEU A 702 -57.72 37.26 -5.59
C LEU A 702 -58.62 37.05 -4.36
N THR A 703 -58.09 37.39 -3.18
CA THR A 703 -58.85 37.45 -1.91
C THR A 703 -58.28 38.55 -1.01
N GLY A 704 -59.14 39.37 -0.41
CA GLY A 704 -58.75 40.46 0.49
C GLY A 704 -58.49 41.82 -0.19
N THR A 705 -58.47 41.87 -1.53
CA THR A 705 -58.43 43.12 -2.31
C THR A 705 -59.78 43.84 -2.23
N THR A 706 -59.78 45.18 -2.17
CA THR A 706 -61.00 45.98 -2.33
C THR A 706 -61.52 45.91 -3.77
N CYS A 707 -62.83 45.86 -3.94
CA CYS A 707 -63.54 45.86 -5.23
C CYS A 707 -64.90 46.57 -5.08
N ASP A 708 -65.80 46.41 -6.05
CA ASP A 708 -67.20 46.84 -6.03
C ASP A 708 -68.03 45.68 -6.60
N ASP A 709 -69.03 45.17 -5.86
CA ASP A 709 -69.90 44.08 -6.34
C ASP A 709 -71.22 44.56 -6.98
N GLY A 710 -71.44 45.87 -7.01
CA GLY A 710 -72.63 46.54 -7.53
C GLY A 710 -73.80 46.65 -6.54
N ASN A 711 -73.66 46.18 -5.29
CA ASN A 711 -74.68 46.25 -4.25
C ASN A 711 -74.58 47.55 -3.43
N LEU A 712 -75.46 48.52 -3.69
CA LEU A 712 -75.48 49.80 -2.97
C LEU A 712 -75.92 49.70 -1.49
N CYS A 713 -76.20 48.50 -0.98
CA CYS A 713 -76.45 48.22 0.43
C CYS A 713 -75.26 47.62 1.17
N THR A 714 -74.09 47.46 0.55
CA THR A 714 -72.82 47.19 1.24
C THR A 714 -71.93 48.42 1.18
N GLN A 715 -71.15 48.65 2.24
CA GLN A 715 -70.34 49.88 2.39
C GLN A 715 -68.86 49.65 2.05
N THR A 716 -68.41 48.40 2.12
CA THR A 716 -67.02 48.00 1.87
C THR A 716 -67.02 46.62 1.20
N ASP A 717 -66.70 46.56 -0.09
CA ASP A 717 -66.70 45.30 -0.85
C ASP A 717 -65.28 44.75 -1.03
N VAL A 718 -65.13 43.44 -0.88
CA VAL A 718 -63.83 42.76 -0.82
C VAL A 718 -63.88 41.47 -1.64
N CYS A 719 -62.84 41.22 -2.42
CA CYS A 719 -62.68 40.00 -3.20
C CYS A 719 -62.59 38.78 -2.27
N GLN A 720 -63.34 37.73 -2.57
CA GLN A 720 -63.18 36.41 -1.96
C GLN A 720 -63.20 35.33 -3.04
N ALA A 721 -62.09 34.58 -3.14
CA ALA A 721 -61.85 33.57 -4.17
C ALA A 721 -62.16 34.04 -5.62
N GLY A 722 -61.79 35.28 -5.96
CA GLY A 722 -61.97 35.86 -7.30
C GLY A 722 -63.35 36.43 -7.60
N THR A 723 -64.30 36.33 -6.68
CA THR A 723 -65.62 36.99 -6.76
C THR A 723 -65.59 38.23 -5.85
N CYS A 724 -66.10 39.37 -6.29
CA CYS A 724 -66.31 40.49 -5.37
C CYS A 724 -67.48 40.17 -4.43
N SER A 725 -67.35 40.53 -3.15
CA SER A 725 -68.41 40.28 -2.16
C SER A 725 -68.51 41.43 -1.16
N GLY A 726 -69.68 42.02 -1.08
CA GLY A 726 -69.96 43.16 -0.23
C GLY A 726 -70.02 42.84 1.27
N SER A 727 -69.55 43.78 2.08
CA SER A 727 -69.56 43.71 3.53
C SER A 727 -69.98 45.04 4.18
N GLU A 728 -70.05 45.06 5.52
CA GLU A 728 -70.59 46.19 6.30
C GLU A 728 -71.94 46.69 5.77
N PRO A 729 -72.99 45.84 5.78
CA PRO A 729 -74.29 46.18 5.20
C PRO A 729 -74.89 47.43 5.84
N VAL A 730 -75.52 48.27 5.02
CA VAL A 730 -76.18 49.52 5.43
C VAL A 730 -77.25 49.21 6.48
N VAL A 731 -76.98 49.61 7.73
CA VAL A 731 -77.86 49.36 8.87
C VAL A 731 -79.01 50.35 8.85
N CYS A 732 -80.21 49.84 8.58
CA CYS A 732 -81.44 50.60 8.57
C CYS A 732 -81.96 50.81 10.00
N GLU A 733 -81.40 51.76 10.74
CA GLU A 733 -81.91 52.13 12.08
C GLU A 733 -83.37 52.61 12.01
N ALA A 734 -84.17 52.25 13.02
CA ALA A 734 -85.61 52.53 13.06
C ALA A 734 -85.92 54.05 13.09
N PRO A 735 -86.76 54.60 12.20
CA PRO A 735 -87.07 56.04 12.13
C PRO A 735 -87.81 56.62 13.35
N GLY A 736 -88.22 55.78 14.30
CA GLY A 736 -88.83 56.19 15.57
C GLY A 736 -88.90 55.04 16.57
N THR A 737 -89.13 55.37 17.84
CA THR A 737 -89.17 54.43 18.99
C THR A 737 -90.29 53.40 18.95
N CYS A 738 -91.08 53.36 17.87
CA CYS A 738 -92.19 52.44 17.65
C CYS A 738 -92.11 51.83 16.24
N GLN A 739 -90.90 51.62 15.71
CA GLN A 739 -90.64 50.89 14.46
C GLN A 739 -89.49 49.89 14.68
N ASN A 740 -89.46 48.83 13.89
CA ASN A 740 -88.30 47.94 13.79
C ASN A 740 -87.20 48.58 12.93
N GLU A 741 -85.97 48.06 13.09
CA GLU A 741 -84.92 48.19 12.08
C GLU A 741 -85.44 47.70 10.72
N GLY A 742 -85.02 48.38 9.65
CA GLY A 742 -85.47 48.14 8.29
C GLY A 742 -84.60 47.14 7.52
N VAL A 743 -84.96 46.92 6.26
CA VAL A 743 -84.14 46.17 5.30
C VAL A 743 -83.69 47.11 4.18
N CYS A 744 -82.41 47.05 3.82
CA CYS A 744 -81.84 47.84 2.73
C CYS A 744 -82.09 47.17 1.37
N ASN A 745 -82.48 47.96 0.38
CA ASN A 745 -82.80 47.54 -0.98
C ASN A 745 -81.55 47.56 -1.89
N PRO A 746 -80.95 46.39 -2.24
CA PRO A 746 -79.57 46.30 -2.74
C PRO A 746 -79.28 47.02 -4.06
N THR A 747 -80.30 47.27 -4.88
CA THR A 747 -80.15 48.00 -6.15
C THR A 747 -80.24 49.53 -5.99
N THR A 748 -80.56 50.02 -4.79
CA THR A 748 -80.79 51.47 -4.54
C THR A 748 -80.11 52.03 -3.29
N GLY A 749 -79.72 51.20 -2.32
CA GLY A 749 -79.12 51.66 -1.06
C GLY A 749 -80.12 52.28 -0.07
N ILE A 750 -81.43 52.08 -0.27
CA ILE A 750 -82.50 52.72 0.50
C ILE A 750 -83.16 51.73 1.47
N CYS A 751 -83.54 52.21 2.67
CA CYS A 751 -84.11 51.42 3.77
C CYS A 751 -85.65 51.39 3.79
N GLU A 752 -86.24 50.23 4.10
CA GLU A 752 -87.68 49.96 4.16
C GLU A 752 -88.09 49.40 5.56
N TYR A 753 -89.20 49.86 6.18
CA TYR A 753 -89.45 49.76 7.65
C TYR A 753 -90.87 49.29 8.08
N SER A 754 -91.09 48.95 9.37
CA SER A 754 -92.39 48.49 9.93
C SER A 754 -92.65 48.88 11.41
N ASP A 755 -93.89 49.17 11.82
CA ASP A 755 -94.29 49.70 13.16
C ASP A 755 -94.44 48.69 14.35
N GLN A 756 -94.50 49.22 15.59
CA GLN A 756 -94.68 48.56 16.91
C GLN A 756 -95.66 49.31 17.85
N GLY A 757 -96.14 48.68 18.94
CA GLY A 757 -96.89 49.36 20.02
C GLY A 757 -97.19 48.52 21.29
N PRO A 758 -97.56 49.13 22.45
CA PRO A 758 -97.17 48.63 23.79
C PRO A 758 -98.31 48.42 24.84
N GLU A 759 -98.01 47.87 26.04
CA GLU A 759 -98.70 48.28 27.30
C GLU A 759 -97.88 48.19 28.63
N CYS A 760 -98.36 48.84 29.71
CA CYS A 760 -97.54 49.81 30.46
C CYS A 760 -97.81 50.08 31.99
N THR A 761 -96.88 50.81 32.63
CA THR A 761 -96.78 51.46 33.97
C THR A 761 -96.97 50.66 35.27
N ASP A 762 -95.85 50.30 35.93
CA ASP A 762 -95.67 50.04 37.38
C ASP A 762 -94.16 49.87 37.70
N GLY A 763 -93.32 50.66 37.02
CA GLY A 763 -91.99 50.18 36.60
C GLY A 763 -92.05 49.23 35.38
N LYS A 764 -93.23 48.73 35.01
CA LYS A 764 -93.53 48.38 33.61
C LYS A 764 -93.30 49.62 32.72
N ASN A 765 -92.85 49.37 31.49
CA ASN A 765 -93.07 50.11 30.22
C ASN A 765 -93.83 51.48 30.28
N PRO A 766 -93.34 52.58 29.66
CA PRO A 766 -94.09 53.85 29.62
C PRO A 766 -95.44 53.84 28.87
N THR A 767 -96.51 54.13 29.59
CA THR A 767 -97.63 54.91 29.04
C THR A 767 -97.22 56.37 29.22
N GLY A 768 -97.16 57.22 28.20
CA GLY A 768 -97.48 56.97 26.78
C GLY A 768 -96.27 56.99 25.84
N GLY A 769 -95.54 55.87 25.70
CA GLY A 769 -94.49 55.68 24.68
C GLY A 769 -93.38 54.71 25.14
N GLY A 770 -93.54 53.41 24.87
CA GLY A 770 -92.82 52.32 25.57
C GLY A 770 -91.33 52.09 25.22
N CYS A 771 -90.58 51.13 25.82
CA CYS A 771 -90.99 49.90 26.55
C CYS A 771 -89.96 49.30 27.59
N ALA A 772 -89.37 49.99 28.59
CA ALA A 772 -88.26 49.41 29.42
C ALA A 772 -88.16 49.78 30.94
N CYS A 773 -87.29 49.09 31.72
CA CYS A 773 -86.78 49.48 33.07
C CYS A 773 -85.52 48.67 33.57
N SER A 774 -84.62 49.27 34.37
CA SER A 774 -83.37 48.70 35.00
C SER A 774 -82.80 49.69 36.09
N ALA A 775 -81.70 49.54 36.85
CA ALA A 775 -80.54 48.61 36.97
C ALA A 775 -80.23 48.31 38.49
N ALA A 776 -79.04 48.24 39.15
CA ALA A 776 -77.59 48.51 38.92
C ALA A 776 -76.69 47.75 39.96
N GLY A 777 -75.41 48.15 40.20
CA GLY A 777 -74.47 47.55 41.20
C GLY A 777 -73.65 48.56 42.06
N ASP A 778 -73.04 48.09 43.15
CA ASP A 778 -72.26 48.85 44.17
C ASP A 778 -70.84 48.18 44.33
N SER A 779 -69.85 48.54 45.18
CA SER A 779 -69.84 49.13 46.53
C SER A 779 -68.44 49.59 46.97
N SER A 780 -68.24 50.50 47.93
CA SER A 780 -69.10 51.59 48.46
C SER A 780 -68.28 52.54 49.36
N SER A 781 -68.78 53.75 49.64
CA SER A 781 -68.46 54.48 50.86
C SER A 781 -69.68 55.17 51.50
N ARG A 782 -70.76 54.41 51.67
CA ARG A 782 -71.55 54.46 52.92
C ARG A 782 -72.01 53.07 53.38
N HIS A 783 -71.51 52.69 54.57
CA HIS A 783 -72.20 51.91 55.60
C HIS A 783 -72.54 50.40 55.38
N ARG A 784 -71.85 49.58 56.21
CA ARG A 784 -72.40 48.54 57.13
C ARG A 784 -72.69 47.09 56.64
N ASN A 785 -71.93 46.17 57.27
CA ASN A 785 -72.37 44.99 58.06
C ASN A 785 -72.63 43.59 57.43
N ILE A 786 -71.84 42.60 57.90
CA ILE A 786 -72.23 41.25 58.46
C ILE A 786 -72.87 40.20 57.49
N ALA A 787 -72.61 38.87 57.50
CA ALA A 787 -71.48 37.94 57.85
C ALA A 787 -71.93 36.46 57.55
N TRP A 788 -71.05 35.43 57.77
CA TRP A 788 -71.31 33.93 57.79
C TRP A 788 -71.48 33.21 56.41
N PHE A 789 -71.09 31.93 56.14
CA PHE A 789 -70.13 30.93 56.71
C PHE A 789 -70.01 29.67 55.78
N ILE A 790 -68.94 28.83 55.91
CA ILE A 790 -68.78 27.40 55.40
C ILE A 790 -68.68 27.20 53.86
N GLY A 791 -67.95 26.21 53.26
CA GLY A 791 -66.97 25.21 53.75
C GLY A 791 -66.80 23.97 52.82
N ALA A 792 -65.84 23.06 53.15
CA ALA A 792 -65.40 21.82 52.42
C ALA A 792 -64.49 22.02 51.17
N LEU A 793 -63.37 21.30 50.89
CA LEU A 793 -62.88 19.89 51.05
C LEU A 793 -63.20 18.97 49.82
N ALA A 794 -62.34 18.05 49.33
CA ALA A 794 -61.09 17.49 49.90
C ALA A 794 -60.16 16.74 48.88
N LEU A 795 -58.86 16.56 49.24
CA LEU A 795 -57.90 15.47 48.86
C LEU A 795 -57.50 15.30 47.35
N ALA A 796 -56.39 14.67 46.90
CA ALA A 796 -55.10 14.14 47.42
C ALA A 796 -54.24 13.66 46.20
N ALA A 797 -52.94 13.28 46.20
CA ALA A 797 -51.70 13.52 46.99
C ALA A 797 -50.50 12.81 46.25
N VAL A 798 -49.34 12.54 46.90
CA VAL A 798 -48.23 11.61 46.46
C VAL A 798 -47.32 12.11 45.30
N ARG A 799 -45.98 11.89 45.21
CA ARG A 799 -44.84 11.90 46.19
C ARG A 799 -43.44 11.85 45.48
N ARG A 800 -42.55 12.82 45.79
CA ARG A 800 -41.09 12.72 46.12
C ARG A 800 -40.00 12.11 45.18
N ARG A 801 -38.80 12.73 45.30
CA ARG A 801 -37.38 12.33 44.95
C ARG A 801 -36.93 12.68 43.50
N ARG A 802 -35.79 13.34 43.27
CA ARG A 802 -34.34 13.08 43.60
C ARG A 802 -33.80 11.84 42.87
N SER A 803 -32.62 11.82 42.24
CA SER A 803 -31.50 12.79 42.08
C SER A 803 -30.79 12.49 40.73
N SER A 804 -29.63 13.00 40.28
CA SER A 804 -28.44 13.62 40.90
C SER A 804 -27.72 14.51 39.86
N GLY A 805 -26.74 15.32 40.26
CA GLY A 805 -25.82 15.99 39.34
C GLY A 805 -24.43 16.16 39.97
N CYS A 806 -23.39 16.39 39.16
CA CYS A 806 -22.10 16.91 39.63
C CYS A 806 -21.25 17.44 38.47
N GLN A 807 -20.88 18.72 38.51
CA GLN A 807 -19.64 19.26 37.94
C GLN A 807 -19.06 20.26 38.94
N SER A 808 -17.72 20.33 39.01
CA SER A 808 -16.97 21.23 39.90
C SER A 808 -16.55 22.51 39.13
N PRO A 809 -16.09 23.60 39.78
CA PRO A 809 -14.69 23.62 40.23
C PRO A 809 -14.35 24.40 41.53
N ARG A 810 -13.23 23.99 42.12
CA ARG A 810 -12.19 24.74 42.88
C ARG A 810 -12.44 26.17 43.43
N ALA A 811 -12.03 26.28 44.70
CA ALA A 811 -11.12 27.29 45.28
C ALA A 811 -11.60 28.73 45.54
N ALA A 812 -11.92 28.98 46.82
CA ALA A 812 -11.16 29.91 47.66
C ALA A 812 -10.96 29.24 49.04
#